data_AF-A0A847DX90-F1
#
_entry.id   AF-A0A847DX90-F1
#
_cell.length_a   1.000
_cell.length_b   1.000
_cell.length_c   1.000
_cell.angle_alpha   90.00
_cell.angle_beta   90.00
_cell.angle_gamma   90.00
#
_symmetry.space_group_name_H-M   'P 1'
#
loop_
_entity.id
_entity.type
_entity.pdbx_description
1 polymer ?
#
loop_
_entity_poly.entity_id
_entity_poly.type
_entity_poly.pdbx_seq_one_letter_code
_entity_poly.pdbx_strand_id
1 'polypeptide(L)'
;MTSTLPVFDDLIASDDLPALRVASGIEDCNRAAGALFGSPADSLRGLPLIRLIPERQPDGSDSSGAWRERVDAASQGLPQWFLWQFVRPDGGIIDALVHLTADARGDGARSAQRADARGDGAGSAEPVPMLARLRDLTRFRGVEWSRMQQALGGTAAIVFAKDADGRYLFANQQFAAITGRPLGDVIGRRDAEVLPPGVADEYRRNDAIVLAERRALDFEEHGEVDGEPRTYLTLKFPLLRADGSAYGVWGIATDITARKRTEEALQHAALAVSQADGEGLVPALTRYLATILNVDVALIGVIEGEGDQRMVRTIGRYGDGIYTDNQSYLLNTTPCQTVLEGFRCYRRNVQQAFPRERTLGPNRIESYAGYPLRGSDGRLLGVIAVLSRRPLEDEKLVESVLKIFAGRAADEIERRRAEDALRESEEQYRSIFNASVDGMLLWNSAGRVVDVNEALLRMLGFEADDLIGGDCSTFVPPRQRSECYRTLQMALNGRTVAGQTLVQRRDGGCFDVEVHAVPMQYRNEPHVLAVLRDLTERKREEAHRAQLEAQLRQAQKMEAIGHLTGGIAHDFNNLLAAIMGYVVLATERQAPYDDTRLAQQLEQARLSCERARDLIRQMLTFSRGQRGEPRPVALGPAIAEATRLLRASLPSSVEIRTELDDELPAVLIDPVQLDQVLLNLSINARDALHGSGTLRVGTAWRGGWRGVCTSCRQSVAGDYVELYVGDSGPGILPEVLDRMFDPFFSTKEVGKGSGMGLATVHGIVHEHCGHIVVDTAPGRGSVFQVLLPALQPRAHAVGSDRQGAFGIESNADSADAPATPGVPECPERVGRAGVGGSAPSCEPPGLAGTVLLVDDETQVLGFMSELLEGWGLQVIGFSDPIEALRQVRDARLHFDLLLADQTMPRIRGTELARSVTALRPTVPILIYTGYRDAVTAGALAEGGIRAVLDKPVDARALHALLREHLPAARGTIAAPDASPARDERQRTGA
;
A
#
# COMPACT_ATOMS: atom_id res chain seq x y z
N MET A 1 -40.83 56.00 -21.91
CA MET A 1 -41.72 55.99 -23.09
C MET A 1 -42.42 57.34 -23.15
N THR A 2 -41.75 58.30 -23.79
CA THR A 2 -42.34 59.53 -24.31
C THR A 2 -43.08 59.16 -25.60
N SER A 3 -44.35 58.79 -25.48
CA SER A 3 -45.27 58.75 -26.61
C SER A 3 -46.51 59.53 -26.22
N THR A 4 -46.45 60.83 -26.46
CA THR A 4 -47.61 61.66 -26.72
C THR A 4 -48.54 60.93 -27.69
N LEU A 5 -49.81 60.77 -27.31
CA LEU A 5 -50.87 60.24 -28.15
C LEU A 5 -50.91 61.02 -29.48
N PRO A 6 -50.66 60.39 -30.64
CA PRO A 6 -50.73 61.04 -31.97
C PRO A 6 -52.16 61.46 -32.36
N VAL A 7 -53.15 61.09 -31.55
CA VAL A 7 -54.57 61.12 -31.92
C VAL A 7 -55.16 62.54 -31.91
N PHE A 8 -54.53 63.52 -31.24
CA PHE A 8 -55.03 64.91 -31.21
C PHE A 8 -54.40 65.84 -32.25
N ASP A 9 -53.16 65.59 -32.68
CA ASP A 9 -52.50 66.42 -33.71
C ASP A 9 -53.12 66.22 -35.10
N ASP A 10 -53.58 65.00 -35.41
CA ASP A 10 -54.30 64.67 -36.66
C ASP A 10 -55.67 65.36 -36.77
N LEU A 11 -56.21 65.89 -35.66
CA LEU A 11 -57.52 66.55 -35.64
C LEU A 11 -57.47 68.01 -36.13
N ILE A 12 -56.31 68.69 -36.13
CA ILE A 12 -56.20 70.14 -36.44
C ILE A 12 -55.05 70.51 -37.42
N ALA A 13 -54.25 69.55 -37.88
CA ALA A 13 -53.16 69.81 -38.82
C ALA A 13 -53.57 69.89 -40.31
N SER A 14 -54.87 69.93 -40.64
CA SER A 14 -55.34 70.12 -42.02
C SER A 14 -55.54 71.61 -42.32
N ASP A 15 -54.93 72.08 -43.41
CA ASP A 15 -55.10 73.45 -43.95
C ASP A 15 -56.55 73.76 -44.39
N ASP A 16 -57.45 72.75 -44.39
CA ASP A 16 -58.86 72.88 -44.76
C ASP A 16 -59.80 73.32 -43.61
N LEU A 17 -59.30 73.40 -42.37
CA LEU A 17 -60.13 73.80 -41.23
C LEU A 17 -60.45 75.30 -41.23
N PRO A 18 -61.64 75.72 -40.77
CA PRO A 18 -61.97 77.11 -40.53
C PRO A 18 -60.87 77.81 -39.70
N ALA A 19 -60.23 78.82 -40.30
CA ALA A 19 -59.13 79.55 -39.67
C ALA A 19 -59.38 81.07 -39.72
N LEU A 20 -59.19 81.71 -38.57
CA LEU A 20 -59.24 83.16 -38.39
C LEU A 20 -57.86 83.64 -37.96
N ARG A 21 -57.31 84.64 -38.65
CA ARG A 21 -56.16 85.41 -38.19
C ARG A 21 -56.68 86.62 -37.44
N VAL A 22 -56.31 86.76 -36.17
CA VAL A 22 -56.91 87.73 -35.24
C VAL A 22 -55.83 88.56 -34.56
N ALA A 23 -56.02 89.87 -34.55
CA ALA A 23 -55.27 90.82 -33.72
C ALA A 23 -56.27 91.69 -32.93
N SER A 24 -56.47 92.95 -33.32
CA SER A 24 -57.54 93.82 -32.78
C SER A 24 -58.93 93.50 -33.38
N GLY A 25 -58.96 92.78 -34.50
CA GLY A 25 -60.12 92.22 -35.18
C GLY A 25 -59.69 91.04 -36.06
N ILE A 26 -60.58 90.52 -36.90
CA ILE A 26 -60.26 89.45 -37.86
C ILE A 26 -59.50 90.06 -39.04
N GLU A 27 -58.18 89.87 -39.09
CA GLU A 27 -57.31 90.39 -40.14
C GLU A 27 -57.49 89.61 -41.45
N ASP A 28 -57.57 88.29 -41.34
CA ASP A 28 -57.77 87.39 -42.48
C ASP A 28 -58.55 86.14 -42.04
N CYS A 29 -59.20 85.49 -42.99
CA CYS A 29 -59.84 84.20 -42.76
C CYS A 29 -59.91 83.38 -44.05
N ASN A 30 -59.92 82.06 -43.92
CA ASN A 30 -60.07 81.18 -45.08
C ASN A 30 -61.55 80.96 -45.45
N ARG A 31 -61.79 80.38 -46.63
CA ARG A 31 -63.14 80.09 -47.13
C ARG A 31 -63.97 79.21 -46.17
N ALA A 32 -63.30 78.30 -45.46
CA ALA A 32 -63.93 77.42 -44.48
C ALA A 32 -64.47 78.19 -43.25
N ALA A 33 -63.77 79.23 -42.80
CA ALA A 33 -64.28 80.15 -41.77
C ALA A 33 -65.51 80.91 -42.27
N GLY A 34 -65.50 81.41 -43.50
CA GLY A 34 -66.69 82.02 -44.12
C GLY A 34 -67.91 81.09 -44.08
N ALA A 35 -67.74 79.83 -44.48
CA ALA A 35 -68.79 78.83 -44.43
C ALA A 35 -69.28 78.54 -43.00
N LEU A 36 -68.39 78.44 -42.01
CA LEU A 36 -68.72 78.18 -40.61
C LEU A 36 -69.63 79.28 -40.01
N PHE A 37 -69.29 80.54 -40.28
CA PHE A 37 -70.06 81.71 -39.83
C PHE A 37 -71.22 82.08 -40.76
N GLY A 38 -71.45 81.32 -41.84
CA GLY A 38 -72.55 81.57 -42.79
C GLY A 38 -72.43 82.89 -43.56
N SER A 39 -71.21 83.40 -43.75
CA SER A 39 -70.93 84.70 -44.39
C SER A 39 -69.76 84.60 -45.38
N PRO A 40 -69.72 85.38 -46.48
CA PRO A 40 -68.54 85.43 -47.35
C PRO A 40 -67.29 85.80 -46.54
N ALA A 41 -66.15 85.16 -46.82
CA ALA A 41 -64.89 85.39 -46.07
C ALA A 41 -64.45 86.87 -46.08
N ASP A 42 -64.68 87.58 -47.18
CA ASP A 42 -64.38 89.02 -47.29
C ASP A 42 -65.25 89.89 -46.37
N SER A 43 -66.47 89.43 -46.01
CA SER A 43 -67.34 90.12 -45.06
C SER A 43 -66.90 89.91 -43.61
N LEU A 44 -66.10 88.88 -43.32
CA LEU A 44 -65.53 88.62 -42.00
C LEU A 44 -64.23 89.41 -41.75
N ARG A 45 -63.51 89.81 -42.80
CA ARG A 45 -62.30 90.62 -42.69
C ARG A 45 -62.62 92.01 -42.14
N GLY A 46 -61.86 92.44 -41.14
CA GLY A 46 -62.03 93.72 -40.44
C GLY A 46 -63.14 93.72 -39.37
N LEU A 47 -63.92 92.66 -39.23
CA LEU A 47 -64.91 92.56 -38.14
C LEU A 47 -64.19 92.37 -36.79
N PRO A 48 -64.57 93.14 -35.75
CA PRO A 48 -64.12 92.87 -34.38
C PRO A 48 -64.58 91.49 -33.94
N LEU A 49 -63.68 90.67 -33.39
CA LEU A 49 -64.03 89.30 -32.96
C LEU A 49 -65.17 89.30 -31.92
N ILE A 50 -65.28 90.37 -31.12
CA ILE A 50 -66.37 90.59 -30.15
C ILE A 50 -67.77 90.56 -30.79
N ARG A 51 -67.89 90.77 -32.11
CA ARG A 51 -69.17 90.67 -32.84
C ARG A 51 -69.57 89.23 -33.16
N LEU A 52 -68.64 88.28 -33.06
CA LEU A 52 -68.86 86.85 -33.33
C LEU A 52 -68.80 86.00 -32.07
N ILE A 53 -68.76 86.59 -30.88
CA ILE A 53 -68.75 85.89 -29.59
C ILE A 53 -69.81 86.53 -28.68
N PRO A 54 -70.47 85.75 -27.80
CA PRO A 54 -71.44 86.29 -26.85
C PRO A 54 -70.74 87.13 -25.76
N GLU A 55 -71.47 87.98 -25.02
CA GLU A 55 -70.88 88.74 -23.89
C GLU A 55 -70.26 87.84 -22.83
N ARG A 56 -70.90 86.70 -22.55
CA ARG A 56 -70.41 85.67 -21.62
C ARG A 56 -70.44 84.30 -22.26
N GLN A 57 -69.44 83.48 -21.94
CA GLN A 57 -69.38 82.07 -22.35
C GLN A 57 -70.27 81.19 -21.45
N PRO A 58 -70.59 79.95 -21.86
CA PRO A 58 -71.42 79.04 -21.05
C PRO A 58 -70.87 78.73 -19.65
N ASP A 59 -69.58 78.91 -19.43
CA ASP A 59 -68.91 78.78 -18.12
C ASP A 59 -69.06 80.02 -17.22
N GLY A 60 -69.74 81.06 -17.69
CA GLY A 60 -69.99 82.32 -16.98
C GLY A 60 -68.87 83.36 -17.13
N SER A 61 -67.76 83.04 -17.78
CA SER A 61 -66.64 83.97 -18.00
C SER A 61 -67.02 85.12 -18.95
N ASP A 62 -66.44 86.30 -18.72
CA ASP A 62 -66.54 87.43 -19.66
C ASP A 62 -65.71 87.12 -20.90
N SER A 63 -66.36 87.07 -22.07
CA SER A 63 -65.71 86.64 -23.31
C SER A 63 -64.56 87.54 -23.73
N SER A 64 -64.64 88.85 -23.46
CA SER A 64 -63.60 89.82 -23.85
C SER A 64 -62.33 89.66 -23.03
N GLY A 65 -62.47 89.55 -21.71
CA GLY A 65 -61.35 89.35 -20.78
C GLY A 65 -60.71 87.99 -21.00
N ALA A 66 -61.53 86.93 -21.05
CA ALA A 66 -61.05 85.57 -21.15
C ALA A 66 -60.45 85.26 -22.54
N TRP A 67 -60.89 85.94 -23.61
CA TRP A 67 -60.19 85.87 -24.90
C TRP A 67 -58.81 86.54 -24.84
N ARG A 68 -58.71 87.72 -24.21
CA ARG A 68 -57.45 88.46 -24.04
C ARG A 68 -56.40 87.66 -23.28
N GLU A 69 -56.77 87.04 -22.16
CA GLU A 69 -55.85 86.18 -21.38
C GLU A 69 -55.27 85.03 -22.22
N ARG A 70 -56.09 84.42 -23.07
CA ARG A 70 -55.66 83.32 -23.95
C ARG A 70 -54.76 83.81 -25.09
N VAL A 71 -55.03 85.00 -25.65
CA VAL A 71 -54.15 85.66 -26.62
C VAL A 71 -52.80 85.99 -25.99
N ASP A 72 -52.79 86.54 -24.77
CA ASP A 72 -51.57 86.87 -24.05
C ASP A 72 -50.74 85.61 -23.79
N ALA A 73 -51.37 84.51 -23.33
CA ALA A 73 -50.69 83.23 -23.14
C ALA A 73 -50.15 82.65 -24.47
N ALA A 74 -50.91 82.73 -25.57
CA ALA A 74 -50.48 82.28 -26.89
C ALA A 74 -49.32 83.12 -27.45
N SER A 75 -49.29 84.43 -27.18
CA SER A 75 -48.20 85.34 -27.58
C SER A 75 -46.86 85.00 -26.95
N GLN A 76 -46.87 84.38 -25.76
CA GLN A 76 -45.68 83.93 -25.05
C GLN A 76 -45.16 82.57 -25.55
N GLY A 77 -45.71 82.06 -26.66
CA GLY A 77 -45.26 80.82 -27.29
C GLY A 77 -45.92 79.55 -26.76
N LEU A 78 -47.00 79.67 -25.97
CA LEU A 78 -47.77 78.55 -25.43
C LEU A 78 -49.11 78.39 -26.18
N PRO A 79 -49.26 77.43 -27.11
CA PRO A 79 -50.53 77.16 -27.79
C PRO A 79 -51.70 76.97 -26.81
N GLN A 80 -52.83 77.61 -27.07
CA GLN A 80 -54.02 77.51 -26.22
C GLN A 80 -55.11 76.68 -26.89
N TRP A 81 -55.73 75.79 -26.11
CA TRP A 81 -56.82 74.93 -26.53
C TRP A 81 -58.01 75.12 -25.61
N PHE A 82 -59.18 75.44 -26.16
CA PHE A 82 -60.36 75.70 -25.35
C PHE A 82 -61.65 75.56 -26.16
N LEU A 83 -62.71 75.16 -25.48
CA LEU A 83 -64.06 75.21 -26.03
C LEU A 83 -64.58 76.64 -25.97
N TRP A 84 -65.20 77.08 -27.05
CA TRP A 84 -65.67 78.45 -27.19
C TRP A 84 -66.97 78.50 -27.97
N GLN A 85 -67.87 79.35 -27.53
CA GLN A 85 -69.11 79.62 -28.21
C GLN A 85 -68.97 80.88 -29.06
N PHE A 86 -69.29 80.75 -30.33
CA PHE A 86 -69.39 81.84 -31.28
C PHE A 86 -70.86 82.09 -31.65
N VAL A 87 -71.14 83.31 -32.07
CA VAL A 87 -72.46 83.73 -32.57
C VAL A 87 -72.30 84.15 -34.02
N ARG A 88 -73.07 83.53 -34.91
CA ARG A 88 -73.16 83.90 -36.32
C ARG A 88 -73.81 85.28 -36.46
N PRO A 89 -73.55 86.01 -37.55
CA PRO A 89 -74.22 87.28 -37.83
C PRO A 89 -75.76 87.18 -37.90
N ASP A 90 -76.31 86.00 -38.20
CA ASP A 90 -77.76 85.72 -38.21
C ASP A 90 -78.34 85.35 -36.82
N GLY A 91 -77.50 85.33 -35.77
CA GLY A 91 -77.86 84.96 -34.40
C GLY A 91 -77.70 83.47 -34.06
N GLY A 92 -77.29 82.62 -35.02
CA GLY A 92 -77.05 81.20 -34.78
C GLY A 92 -75.84 80.95 -33.87
N ILE A 93 -75.97 80.03 -32.92
CA ILE A 93 -74.88 79.67 -32.00
C ILE A 93 -74.00 78.58 -32.64
N ILE A 94 -72.68 78.76 -32.54
CA ILE A 94 -71.67 77.76 -32.92
C ILE A 94 -70.87 77.39 -31.67
N ASP A 95 -70.93 76.14 -31.25
CA ASP A 95 -69.99 75.62 -30.27
C ASP A 95 -68.74 75.12 -31.02
N ALA A 96 -67.55 75.59 -30.66
CA ALA A 96 -66.32 75.21 -31.35
C ALA A 96 -65.17 74.89 -30.40
N LEU A 97 -64.33 73.93 -30.78
CA LEU A 97 -63.00 73.79 -30.19
C LEU A 97 -62.06 74.76 -30.91
N VAL A 98 -61.40 75.62 -30.15
CA VAL A 98 -60.46 76.63 -30.63
C VAL A 98 -59.06 76.21 -30.28
N HIS A 99 -58.19 76.18 -31.29
CA HIS A 99 -56.74 76.11 -31.12
C HIS A 99 -56.14 77.44 -31.54
N LEU A 100 -55.51 78.14 -30.59
CA LEU A 100 -54.96 79.48 -30.75
C LEU A 100 -53.43 79.44 -30.63
N THR A 101 -52.76 79.94 -31.66
CA THR A 101 -51.28 79.96 -31.76
C THR A 101 -50.78 81.28 -32.31
N ALA A 102 -49.55 81.69 -31.99
CA ALA A 102 -48.91 82.83 -32.65
C ALA A 102 -48.74 82.57 -34.15
N ASP A 103 -49.12 83.53 -35.01
CA ASP A 103 -48.99 83.40 -36.47
C ASP A 103 -47.55 83.71 -36.92
N ALA A 104 -46.75 82.67 -37.12
CA ALA A 104 -45.35 82.78 -37.53
C ALA A 104 -45.16 83.17 -39.02
N ARG A 105 -46.23 83.35 -39.82
CA ARG A 105 -46.13 83.57 -41.29
C ARG A 105 -46.29 85.02 -41.75
N GLY A 106 -46.45 86.00 -40.84
CA GLY A 106 -46.54 87.42 -41.20
C GLY A 106 -45.21 88.18 -41.09
N ASP A 107 -44.94 89.11 -42.02
CA ASP A 107 -43.74 90.00 -42.06
C ASP A 107 -43.48 90.81 -40.76
N GLY A 108 -44.42 90.82 -39.80
CA GLY A 108 -44.25 91.41 -38.47
C GLY A 108 -43.35 90.62 -37.50
N ALA A 109 -43.08 89.33 -37.74
CA ALA A 109 -42.13 88.59 -36.90
C ALA A 109 -40.68 89.10 -37.03
N ARG A 110 -40.37 89.84 -38.11
CA ARG A 110 -39.05 90.46 -38.33
C ARG A 110 -38.90 91.84 -37.70
N SER A 111 -39.99 92.52 -37.32
CA SER A 111 -39.92 93.84 -36.66
C SER A 111 -39.74 93.73 -35.15
N ALA A 112 -40.33 92.73 -34.49
CA ALA A 112 -40.14 92.48 -33.05
C ALA A 112 -38.69 92.09 -32.70
N GLN A 113 -37.99 91.37 -33.59
CA GLN A 113 -36.56 91.04 -33.40
C GLN A 113 -35.58 92.18 -33.71
N ARG A 114 -36.04 93.32 -34.25
CA ARG A 114 -35.19 94.50 -34.51
C ARG A 114 -35.35 95.63 -33.49
N ALA A 115 -36.42 95.65 -32.70
CA ALA A 115 -36.66 96.65 -31.67
C ALA A 115 -35.81 96.43 -30.39
N ASP A 116 -35.42 95.19 -30.09
CA ASP A 116 -34.56 94.85 -28.94
C ASP A 116 -33.07 95.28 -29.09
N ALA A 117 -32.68 95.82 -30.25
CA ALA A 117 -31.29 96.21 -30.52
C ALA A 117 -31.01 97.73 -30.41
N ARG A 118 -32.03 98.56 -30.15
CA ARG A 118 -31.87 100.01 -29.92
C ARG A 118 -32.80 100.41 -28.79
N GLY A 119 -32.30 100.36 -27.55
CA GLY A 119 -33.04 100.73 -26.35
C GLY A 119 -33.46 102.19 -26.35
N ASP A 120 -34.59 102.49 -26.98
CA ASP A 120 -35.30 103.77 -26.90
C ASP A 120 -36.80 103.48 -26.67
N GLY A 121 -37.28 103.93 -25.51
CA GLY A 121 -38.62 104.51 -25.35
C GLY A 121 -39.83 103.59 -25.44
N ALA A 122 -40.64 103.61 -24.37
CA ALA A 122 -42.01 103.13 -24.34
C ALA A 122 -42.82 103.58 -25.59
N GLY A 123 -43.05 102.63 -26.49
CA GLY A 123 -43.96 102.75 -27.63
C GLY A 123 -44.80 101.47 -27.69
N SER A 124 -46.12 101.64 -27.82
CA SER A 124 -47.11 100.56 -27.87
C SER A 124 -46.69 99.40 -28.76
N ALA A 125 -46.38 98.24 -28.17
CA ALA A 125 -46.10 97.02 -28.91
C ALA A 125 -47.34 96.66 -29.75
N GLU A 126 -47.19 96.59 -31.07
CA GLU A 126 -48.25 96.10 -31.95
C GLU A 126 -48.61 94.66 -31.56
N PRO A 127 -49.91 94.32 -31.44
CA PRO A 127 -50.32 92.99 -31.02
C PRO A 127 -49.84 91.95 -32.04
N VAL A 128 -49.15 90.91 -31.54
CA VAL A 128 -48.74 89.77 -32.38
C VAL A 128 -50.00 89.13 -32.96
N PRO A 129 -50.13 89.00 -34.30
CA PRO A 129 -51.30 88.37 -34.89
C PRO A 129 -51.36 86.88 -34.49
N MET A 130 -52.54 86.44 -34.06
CA MET A 130 -52.82 85.07 -33.66
C MET A 130 -53.55 84.33 -34.77
N LEU A 131 -53.23 83.06 -34.96
CA LEU A 131 -53.99 82.13 -35.78
C LEU A 131 -54.90 81.29 -34.89
N ALA A 132 -56.22 81.46 -35.04
CA ALA A 132 -57.25 80.66 -34.41
C ALA A 132 -57.81 79.66 -35.41
N ARG A 133 -57.59 78.36 -35.17
CA ARG A 133 -58.21 77.27 -35.93
C ARG A 133 -59.43 76.74 -35.17
N LEU A 134 -60.53 76.58 -35.87
CA LEU A 134 -61.84 76.29 -35.28
C LEU A 134 -62.37 74.94 -35.79
N ARG A 135 -62.89 74.14 -34.88
CA ARG A 135 -63.63 72.91 -35.19
C ARG A 135 -65.08 73.06 -34.71
N ASP A 136 -66.04 72.99 -35.61
CA ASP A 136 -67.47 73.06 -35.30
C ASP A 136 -67.93 71.81 -34.51
N LEU A 137 -68.39 72.03 -33.29
CA LEU A 137 -68.93 71.04 -32.37
C LEU A 137 -70.46 71.16 -32.20
N THR A 138 -71.12 72.09 -32.90
CA THR A 138 -72.56 72.38 -32.75
C THR A 138 -73.43 71.15 -33.06
N ARG A 139 -72.94 70.19 -33.85
CA ARG A 139 -73.62 68.91 -34.18
C ARG A 139 -73.23 67.71 -33.29
N PHE A 140 -72.37 67.89 -32.28
CA PHE A 140 -71.74 66.77 -31.53
C PHE A 140 -72.56 66.20 -30.35
N ARG A 141 -73.71 66.77 -29.97
CA ARG A 141 -74.59 66.22 -28.93
C ARG A 141 -75.38 64.99 -29.45
N GLY A 142 -74.81 63.78 -29.43
CA GLY A 142 -75.59 62.53 -29.50
C GLY A 142 -74.89 61.27 -30.06
N VAL A 143 -74.06 61.39 -31.11
CA VAL A 143 -73.53 60.21 -31.84
C VAL A 143 -72.27 59.61 -31.17
N GLU A 144 -71.49 60.41 -30.44
CA GLU A 144 -70.25 59.94 -29.81
C GLU A 144 -70.44 59.21 -28.48
N TRP A 145 -71.53 59.48 -27.74
CA TRP A 145 -71.84 58.72 -26.52
C TRP A 145 -72.08 57.24 -26.82
N SER A 146 -72.83 56.94 -27.89
CA SER A 146 -73.02 55.55 -28.34
C SER A 146 -71.73 54.89 -28.82
N ARG A 147 -70.82 55.63 -29.46
CA ARG A 147 -69.50 55.12 -29.87
C ARG A 147 -68.58 54.87 -28.68
N MET A 148 -68.59 55.76 -27.68
CA MET A 148 -67.83 55.59 -26.44
C MET A 148 -68.37 54.40 -25.63
N GLN A 149 -69.69 54.25 -25.52
CA GLN A 149 -70.31 53.07 -24.92
C GLN A 149 -69.95 51.78 -25.67
N GLN A 150 -69.89 51.81 -27.00
CA GLN A 150 -69.49 50.66 -27.81
C GLN A 150 -67.99 50.31 -27.62
N ALA A 151 -67.11 51.32 -27.56
CA ALA A 151 -65.69 51.13 -27.31
C ALA A 151 -65.40 50.59 -25.89
N LEU A 152 -66.07 51.14 -24.89
CA LEU A 152 -65.99 50.68 -23.49
C LEU A 152 -66.70 49.33 -23.27
N GLY A 153 -67.66 48.98 -24.11
CA GLY A 153 -68.31 47.67 -24.13
C GLY A 153 -67.42 46.57 -24.72
N GLY A 154 -66.57 46.90 -25.69
CA GLY A 154 -65.67 45.96 -26.37
C GLY A 154 -64.34 45.68 -25.67
N THR A 155 -64.03 46.36 -24.55
CA THR A 155 -62.80 46.07 -23.79
C THR A 155 -62.95 44.81 -22.93
N ALA A 156 -61.81 44.12 -22.71
CA ALA A 156 -61.72 43.01 -21.76
C ALA A 156 -61.63 43.49 -20.30
N ALA A 157 -61.38 44.78 -20.06
CA ALA A 157 -61.38 45.36 -18.73
C ALA A 157 -62.83 45.61 -18.25
N ILE A 158 -63.01 45.53 -16.93
CA ILE A 158 -64.27 45.89 -16.28
C ILE A 158 -64.28 47.41 -16.13
N VAL A 159 -65.34 48.06 -16.60
CA VAL A 159 -65.44 49.53 -16.53
C VAL A 159 -66.77 49.91 -15.92
N PHE A 160 -66.73 50.83 -14.96
CA PHE A 160 -67.92 51.36 -14.30
C PHE A 160 -67.75 52.83 -13.92
N ALA A 161 -68.88 53.50 -13.70
CA ALA A 161 -68.94 54.82 -13.12
C ALA A 161 -70.06 54.88 -12.10
N LYS A 162 -69.86 55.62 -11.01
CA LYS A 162 -70.85 55.85 -9.94
C LYS A 162 -70.97 57.33 -9.64
N ASP A 163 -72.13 57.75 -9.13
CA ASP A 163 -72.29 59.09 -8.55
C ASP A 163 -71.64 59.16 -7.14
N ALA A 164 -71.65 60.35 -6.54
CA ALA A 164 -71.12 60.58 -5.19
C ALA A 164 -71.87 59.77 -4.09
N ASP A 165 -73.08 59.30 -4.39
CA ASP A 165 -73.89 58.42 -3.56
C ASP A 165 -73.54 56.93 -3.78
N GLY A 166 -72.63 56.61 -4.70
CA GLY A 166 -72.26 55.23 -5.03
C GLY A 166 -73.30 54.50 -5.86
N ARG A 167 -74.20 55.20 -6.55
CA ARG A 167 -75.12 54.59 -7.53
C ARG A 167 -74.45 54.46 -8.88
N TYR A 168 -74.55 53.29 -9.51
CA TYR A 168 -73.95 53.06 -10.82
C TYR A 168 -74.59 53.95 -11.90
N LEU A 169 -73.79 54.83 -12.51
CA LEU A 169 -74.16 55.65 -13.67
C LEU A 169 -73.86 54.92 -14.98
N PHE A 170 -72.83 54.07 -14.97
CA PHE A 170 -72.38 53.29 -16.10
C PHE A 170 -71.74 51.98 -15.63
N ALA A 171 -71.90 50.93 -16.41
CA ALA A 171 -71.17 49.67 -16.28
C ALA A 171 -71.12 49.00 -17.66
N ASN A 172 -70.00 48.36 -18.00
CA ASN A 172 -69.84 47.66 -19.27
C ASN A 172 -70.23 46.18 -19.19
N GLN A 173 -70.27 45.49 -20.34
CA GLN A 173 -70.71 44.09 -20.40
C GLN A 173 -69.84 43.14 -19.55
N GLN A 174 -68.54 43.45 -19.36
CA GLN A 174 -67.67 42.67 -18.47
C GLN A 174 -68.11 42.74 -17.01
N PHE A 175 -68.60 43.89 -16.55
CA PHE A 175 -69.18 44.03 -15.21
C PHE A 175 -70.45 43.17 -15.05
N ALA A 176 -71.31 43.12 -16.06
CA ALA A 176 -72.50 42.26 -16.06
C ALA A 176 -72.16 40.77 -16.04
N ALA A 177 -71.13 40.35 -16.78
CA ALA A 177 -70.67 38.96 -16.82
C ALA A 177 -70.19 38.49 -15.44
N ILE A 178 -69.47 39.33 -14.70
CA ILE A 178 -68.91 38.99 -13.39
C ILE A 178 -69.97 39.02 -12.29
N THR A 179 -70.92 39.96 -12.36
CA THR A 179 -71.99 40.05 -11.36
C THR A 179 -73.17 39.12 -11.63
N GLY A 180 -73.20 38.47 -12.81
CA GLY A 180 -74.32 37.63 -13.24
C GLY A 180 -75.64 38.39 -13.43
N ARG A 181 -75.60 39.73 -13.47
CA ARG A 181 -76.78 40.60 -13.53
C ARG A 181 -76.83 41.41 -14.83
N PRO A 182 -78.00 41.52 -15.48
CA PRO A 182 -78.18 42.42 -16.61
C PRO A 182 -77.86 43.87 -16.22
N LEU A 183 -77.21 44.63 -17.11
CA LEU A 183 -76.82 46.02 -16.83
C LEU A 183 -78.00 46.90 -16.41
N GLY A 184 -79.20 46.66 -16.95
CA GLY A 184 -80.42 47.39 -16.57
C GLY A 184 -80.77 47.26 -15.08
N ASP A 185 -80.39 46.16 -14.44
CA ASP A 185 -80.62 45.91 -13.01
C ASP A 185 -79.48 46.45 -12.13
N VAL A 186 -78.38 46.90 -12.75
CA VAL A 186 -77.21 47.48 -12.07
C VAL A 186 -77.27 49.00 -12.06
N ILE A 187 -77.65 49.64 -13.17
CA ILE A 187 -77.68 51.10 -13.27
C ILE A 187 -78.67 51.71 -12.28
N GLY A 188 -78.23 52.72 -11.52
CA GLY A 188 -78.99 53.42 -10.48
C GLY A 188 -78.97 52.74 -9.10
N ARG A 189 -78.46 51.51 -9.00
CA ARG A 189 -78.33 50.76 -7.75
C ARG A 189 -77.00 51.04 -7.06
N ARG A 190 -76.95 50.84 -5.73
CA ARG A 190 -75.71 50.95 -4.93
C ARG A 190 -75.01 49.59 -4.85
N ASP A 191 -73.72 49.59 -4.52
CA ASP A 191 -72.91 48.36 -4.36
C ASP A 191 -73.60 47.28 -3.51
N ALA A 192 -74.20 47.67 -2.37
CA ALA A 192 -74.87 46.74 -1.45
C ALA A 192 -76.13 46.06 -2.04
N GLU A 193 -76.68 46.60 -3.12
CA GLU A 193 -77.85 46.06 -3.81
C GLU A 193 -77.45 45.12 -4.97
N VAL A 194 -76.19 45.21 -5.43
CA VAL A 194 -75.67 44.51 -6.62
C VAL A 194 -74.67 43.41 -6.24
N LEU A 195 -73.84 43.65 -5.22
CA LEU A 195 -72.70 42.82 -4.82
C LEU A 195 -72.91 42.22 -3.41
N PRO A 196 -72.21 41.12 -3.06
CA PRO A 196 -72.22 40.57 -1.71
C PRO A 196 -71.79 41.61 -0.65
N PRO A 197 -72.33 41.58 0.59
CA PRO A 197 -72.12 42.63 1.59
C PRO A 197 -70.65 42.97 1.87
N GLY A 198 -69.76 41.96 1.99
CA GLY A 198 -68.33 42.19 2.25
C GLY A 198 -67.61 42.93 1.12
N VAL A 199 -67.89 42.55 -0.13
CA VAL A 199 -67.33 43.18 -1.34
C VAL A 199 -67.89 44.59 -1.51
N ALA A 200 -69.19 44.76 -1.28
CA ALA A 200 -69.86 46.05 -1.40
C ALA A 200 -69.31 47.12 -0.42
N ASP A 201 -68.94 46.71 0.79
CA ASP A 201 -68.36 47.61 1.79
C ASP A 201 -66.89 47.93 1.51
N GLU A 202 -66.12 47.01 0.94
CA GLU A 202 -64.77 47.27 0.42
C GLU A 202 -64.81 48.30 -0.70
N TYR A 203 -65.66 48.11 -1.71
CA TYR A 203 -65.71 48.97 -2.88
C TYR A 203 -66.17 50.39 -2.53
N ARG A 204 -67.16 50.50 -1.63
CA ARG A 204 -67.66 51.79 -1.14
C ARG A 204 -66.60 52.57 -0.35
N ARG A 205 -65.80 51.87 0.48
CA ARG A 205 -64.68 52.51 1.20
C ARG A 205 -63.66 53.06 0.21
N ASN A 206 -63.28 52.29 -0.80
CA ASN A 206 -62.33 52.72 -1.82
C ASN A 206 -62.87 53.92 -2.63
N ASP A 207 -64.15 53.89 -3.02
CA ASP A 207 -64.80 55.00 -3.72
C ASP A 207 -64.82 56.29 -2.87
N ALA A 208 -65.10 56.19 -1.57
CA ALA A 208 -65.09 57.33 -0.66
C ALA A 208 -63.69 57.96 -0.53
N ILE A 209 -62.63 57.15 -0.51
CA ILE A 209 -61.25 57.63 -0.50
C ILE A 209 -60.95 58.42 -1.79
N VAL A 210 -61.35 57.91 -2.96
CA VAL A 210 -61.14 58.58 -4.26
C VAL A 210 -61.88 59.91 -4.34
N LEU A 211 -63.12 59.97 -3.85
CA LEU A 211 -63.92 61.20 -3.79
C LEU A 211 -63.31 62.24 -2.85
N ALA A 212 -62.75 61.81 -1.71
CA ALA A 212 -62.11 62.69 -0.74
C ALA A 212 -60.76 63.23 -1.26
N GLU A 213 -59.92 62.35 -1.81
CA GLU A 213 -58.56 62.67 -2.27
C GLU A 213 -58.53 63.41 -3.63
N ARG A 214 -59.62 63.34 -4.41
CA ARG A 214 -59.78 64.00 -5.71
C ARG A 214 -58.64 63.72 -6.70
N ARG A 215 -58.10 62.50 -6.67
CA ARG A 215 -57.06 62.01 -7.60
C ARG A 215 -57.26 60.54 -7.92
N ALA A 216 -56.59 60.08 -8.98
CA ALA A 216 -56.57 58.68 -9.35
C ALA A 216 -55.80 57.82 -8.32
N LEU A 217 -56.32 56.64 -8.01
CA LEU A 217 -55.79 55.68 -7.03
C LEU A 217 -56.01 54.25 -7.51
N ASP A 218 -55.03 53.38 -7.27
CA ASP A 218 -55.13 51.95 -7.52
C ASP A 218 -55.53 51.20 -6.24
N PHE A 219 -56.40 50.20 -6.38
CA PHE A 219 -56.85 49.32 -5.31
C PHE A 219 -56.78 47.86 -5.75
N GLU A 220 -56.34 46.98 -4.86
CA GLU A 220 -56.56 45.54 -5.01
C GLU A 220 -57.91 45.21 -4.37
N GLU A 221 -58.86 44.81 -5.21
CA GLU A 221 -60.26 44.62 -4.85
C GLU A 221 -60.67 43.16 -5.05
N HIS A 222 -61.46 42.64 -4.13
CA HIS A 222 -61.84 41.23 -4.12
C HIS A 222 -63.27 41.04 -4.64
N GLY A 223 -63.46 40.04 -5.49
CA GLY A 223 -64.77 39.65 -5.98
C GLY A 223 -64.92 38.14 -6.07
N GLU A 224 -66.08 37.71 -6.52
CA GLU A 224 -66.42 36.29 -6.65
C GLU A 224 -67.14 36.09 -7.99
N VAL A 225 -66.72 35.07 -8.76
CA VAL A 225 -67.34 34.65 -10.01
C VAL A 225 -67.60 33.16 -9.93
N ASP A 226 -68.87 32.74 -10.06
CA ASP A 226 -69.30 31.34 -10.00
C ASP A 226 -68.83 30.57 -8.74
N GLY A 227 -68.71 31.26 -7.60
CA GLY A 227 -68.20 30.65 -6.36
C GLY A 227 -66.67 30.67 -6.21
N GLU A 228 -65.93 31.14 -7.21
CA GLU A 228 -64.47 31.26 -7.14
C GLU A 228 -64.04 32.68 -6.75
N PRO A 229 -63.13 32.83 -5.77
CA PRO A 229 -62.56 34.12 -5.42
C PRO A 229 -61.68 34.66 -6.57
N ARG A 230 -61.86 35.94 -6.84
CA ARG A 230 -61.14 36.72 -7.85
C ARG A 230 -60.50 37.94 -7.22
N THR A 231 -59.32 38.30 -7.71
CA THR A 231 -58.61 39.52 -7.31
C THR A 231 -58.50 40.44 -8.52
N TYR A 232 -58.94 41.68 -8.34
CA TYR A 232 -58.93 42.71 -9.36
C TYR A 232 -57.97 43.83 -8.97
N LEU A 233 -57.17 44.31 -9.92
CA LEU A 233 -56.48 45.59 -9.78
C LEU A 233 -57.37 46.68 -10.39
N THR A 234 -57.95 47.52 -9.55
CA THR A 234 -58.89 48.57 -9.93
C THR A 234 -58.25 49.95 -9.83
N LEU A 235 -58.07 50.61 -10.97
CA LEU A 235 -57.77 52.04 -11.03
C LEU A 235 -59.08 52.82 -10.89
N LYS A 236 -59.17 53.69 -9.89
CA LYS A 236 -60.32 54.56 -9.63
C LYS A 236 -59.90 56.02 -9.69
N PHE A 237 -60.68 56.86 -10.35
CA PHE A 237 -60.45 58.30 -10.40
C PHE A 237 -61.74 59.10 -10.27
N PRO A 238 -61.69 60.32 -9.70
CA PRO A 238 -62.88 61.11 -9.46
C PRO A 238 -63.37 61.73 -10.77
N LEU A 239 -64.69 61.82 -10.90
CA LEU A 239 -65.34 62.67 -11.88
C LEU A 239 -65.54 64.04 -11.24
N LEU A 240 -64.90 65.07 -11.80
CA LEU A 240 -64.90 66.43 -11.26
C LEU A 240 -65.83 67.35 -12.05
N ARG A 241 -66.50 68.26 -11.36
CA ARG A 241 -67.19 69.40 -11.97
C ARG A 241 -66.18 70.50 -12.33
N ALA A 242 -66.62 71.50 -13.10
CA ALA A 242 -65.81 72.65 -13.48
C ALA A 242 -65.27 73.46 -12.27
N ASP A 243 -65.94 73.39 -11.12
CA ASP A 243 -65.52 74.01 -9.85
C ASP A 243 -64.50 73.17 -9.04
N GLY A 244 -64.09 72.00 -9.56
CA GLY A 244 -63.17 71.09 -8.88
C GLY A 244 -63.81 70.21 -7.80
N SER A 245 -65.13 70.23 -7.63
CA SER A 245 -65.86 69.30 -6.75
C SER A 245 -66.04 67.93 -7.39
N ALA A 246 -65.79 66.85 -6.66
CA ALA A 246 -66.06 65.49 -7.13
C ALA A 246 -67.56 65.19 -7.08
N TYR A 247 -68.11 64.67 -8.18
CA TYR A 247 -69.53 64.29 -8.29
C TYR A 247 -69.74 62.79 -8.53
N GLY A 248 -68.66 62.04 -8.73
CA GLY A 248 -68.71 60.60 -8.97
C GLY A 248 -67.32 59.98 -9.04
N VAL A 249 -67.29 58.66 -9.26
CA VAL A 249 -66.07 57.86 -9.40
C VAL A 249 -66.16 57.08 -10.69
N TRP A 250 -65.05 57.05 -11.44
CA TRP A 250 -64.86 56.16 -12.56
C TRP A 250 -63.84 55.08 -12.19
N GLY A 251 -64.15 53.83 -12.49
CA GLY A 251 -63.33 52.67 -12.17
C GLY A 251 -63.04 51.81 -13.39
N ILE A 252 -61.79 51.34 -13.49
CA ILE A 252 -61.34 50.34 -14.47
C ILE A 252 -60.65 49.22 -13.70
N ALA A 253 -61.18 48.00 -13.78
CA ALA A 253 -60.65 46.84 -13.09
C ALA A 253 -60.14 45.77 -14.06
N THR A 254 -58.98 45.20 -13.74
CA THR A 254 -58.35 44.08 -14.47
C THR A 254 -58.24 42.86 -13.56
N ASP A 255 -58.66 41.69 -14.03
CA ASP A 255 -58.48 40.43 -13.28
C ASP A 255 -56.98 40.08 -13.20
N ILE A 256 -56.44 40.07 -11.98
CA ILE A 256 -55.05 39.71 -11.66
C ILE A 256 -54.96 38.39 -10.90
N THR A 257 -56.05 37.61 -10.82
CA THR A 257 -56.13 36.37 -10.02
C THR A 257 -55.04 35.38 -10.39
N ALA A 258 -54.82 35.14 -11.69
CA ALA A 258 -53.77 34.22 -12.15
C ALA A 258 -52.38 34.69 -11.70
N ARG A 259 -52.11 36.00 -11.81
CA ARG A 259 -50.84 36.59 -11.36
C ARG A 259 -50.65 36.46 -9.85
N LYS A 260 -51.69 36.70 -9.04
CA LYS A 260 -51.64 36.56 -7.58
C LYS A 260 -51.39 35.12 -7.14
N ARG A 261 -52.06 34.14 -7.78
CA ARG A 261 -51.79 32.72 -7.52
C ARG A 261 -50.35 32.33 -7.82
N THR A 262 -49.76 32.84 -8.91
CA THR A 262 -48.33 32.64 -9.22
C THR A 262 -47.43 33.27 -8.17
N GLU A 263 -47.72 34.50 -7.74
CA GLU A 263 -46.96 35.23 -6.71
C GLU A 263 -46.98 34.50 -5.36
N GLU A 264 -48.15 34.06 -4.91
CA GLU A 264 -48.32 33.29 -3.67
C GLU A 264 -47.59 31.94 -3.75
N ALA A 265 -47.68 31.23 -4.89
CA ALA A 265 -46.97 29.97 -5.09
C ALA A 265 -45.43 30.15 -5.02
N LEU A 266 -44.90 31.25 -5.56
CA LEU A 266 -43.47 31.58 -5.47
C LEU A 266 -43.07 31.99 -4.04
N GLN A 267 -43.92 32.70 -3.33
CA GLN A 267 -43.68 33.06 -1.93
C GLN A 267 -43.67 31.81 -1.03
N HIS A 268 -44.63 30.90 -1.23
CA HIS A 268 -44.66 29.61 -0.54
C HIS A 268 -43.44 28.74 -0.89
N ALA A 269 -42.99 28.73 -2.15
CA ALA A 269 -41.76 28.06 -2.58
C ALA A 269 -40.53 28.60 -1.84
N ALA A 270 -40.39 29.93 -1.75
CA ALA A 270 -39.28 30.56 -1.05
C ALA A 270 -39.29 30.25 0.46
N LEU A 271 -40.46 30.32 1.12
CA LEU A 271 -40.60 29.98 2.53
C LEU A 271 -40.30 28.51 2.81
N ALA A 272 -40.78 27.60 1.96
CA ALA A 272 -40.54 26.17 2.06
C ALA A 272 -39.05 25.81 1.98
N VAL A 273 -38.30 26.47 1.09
CA VAL A 273 -36.84 26.32 0.97
C VAL A 273 -36.11 26.85 2.20
N SER A 274 -36.57 27.96 2.78
CA SER A 274 -35.95 28.57 3.95
C SER A 274 -36.17 27.80 5.26
N GLN A 275 -37.25 27.01 5.36
CA GLN A 275 -37.58 26.28 6.59
C GLN A 275 -36.94 24.89 6.68
N ALA A 276 -36.40 24.37 5.58
CA ALA A 276 -35.85 23.03 5.54
C ALA A 276 -34.34 23.05 5.77
N ASP A 277 -33.87 22.26 6.74
CA ASP A 277 -32.45 22.16 7.14
C ASP A 277 -32.05 20.71 7.47
N GLY A 278 -30.75 20.42 7.35
CA GLY A 278 -30.13 19.18 7.79
C GLY A 278 -30.55 17.93 6.98
N GLU A 279 -30.56 16.77 7.65
CA GLU A 279 -30.78 15.47 6.97
C GLU A 279 -32.18 15.31 6.38
N GLY A 280 -33.17 16.04 6.89
CA GLY A 280 -34.56 16.03 6.41
C GLY A 280 -34.82 16.97 5.22
N LEU A 281 -33.81 17.70 4.73
CA LEU A 281 -33.98 18.71 3.68
C LEU A 281 -34.50 18.10 2.36
N VAL A 282 -33.85 17.07 1.82
CA VAL A 282 -34.23 16.49 0.52
C VAL A 282 -35.65 15.91 0.51
N PRO A 283 -36.11 15.14 1.53
CA PRO A 283 -37.51 14.75 1.66
C PRO A 283 -38.49 15.91 1.76
N ALA A 284 -38.14 16.97 2.49
CA ALA A 284 -38.98 18.16 2.61
C ALA A 284 -39.11 18.88 1.25
N LEU A 285 -38.01 19.06 0.52
CA LEU A 285 -38.00 19.71 -0.79
C LEU A 285 -38.88 18.97 -1.80
N THR A 286 -38.77 17.65 -1.92
CA THR A 286 -39.60 16.88 -2.86
C THR A 286 -41.08 16.92 -2.48
N ARG A 287 -41.42 16.84 -1.20
CA ARG A 287 -42.81 16.99 -0.74
C ARG A 287 -43.38 18.38 -1.05
N TYR A 288 -42.62 19.45 -0.77
CA TYR A 288 -43.05 20.81 -1.05
C TYR A 288 -43.20 21.08 -2.55
N LEU A 289 -42.28 20.58 -3.38
CA LEU A 289 -42.40 20.64 -4.84
C LEU A 289 -43.67 19.97 -5.35
N ALA A 290 -43.96 18.76 -4.87
CA ALA A 290 -45.16 18.05 -5.25
C ALA A 290 -46.44 18.81 -4.86
N THR A 291 -46.42 19.43 -3.68
CA THR A 291 -47.57 20.18 -3.13
C THR A 291 -47.79 21.50 -3.85
N ILE A 292 -46.75 22.31 -4.05
CA ILE A 292 -46.83 23.66 -4.64
C ILE A 292 -47.22 23.58 -6.11
N LEU A 293 -46.64 22.62 -6.86
CA LEU A 293 -46.92 22.44 -8.28
C LEU A 293 -48.14 21.53 -8.53
N ASN A 294 -48.73 20.97 -7.47
CA ASN A 294 -49.86 20.04 -7.54
C ASN A 294 -49.61 18.88 -8.53
N VAL A 295 -48.48 18.20 -8.36
CA VAL A 295 -48.00 17.11 -9.23
C VAL A 295 -47.93 15.79 -8.46
N ASP A 296 -48.04 14.67 -9.18
CA ASP A 296 -48.09 13.34 -8.56
C ASP A 296 -46.74 12.87 -8.00
N VAL A 297 -45.63 13.28 -8.63
CA VAL A 297 -44.28 12.84 -8.25
C VAL A 297 -43.29 14.01 -8.35
N ALA A 298 -42.43 14.13 -7.34
CA ALA A 298 -41.25 14.99 -7.35
C ALA A 298 -40.01 14.18 -6.94
N LEU A 299 -38.89 14.42 -7.62
CA LEU A 299 -37.63 13.73 -7.37
C LEU A 299 -36.43 14.65 -7.47
N ILE A 300 -35.41 14.33 -6.68
CA ILE A 300 -34.07 14.92 -6.72
C ILE A 300 -33.10 13.76 -6.94
N GLY A 301 -32.27 13.84 -7.96
CA GLY A 301 -31.29 12.81 -8.30
C GLY A 301 -29.91 13.38 -8.58
N VAL A 302 -28.89 12.62 -8.19
CA VAL A 302 -27.48 12.90 -8.43
C VAL A 302 -27.04 12.14 -9.68
N ILE A 303 -26.25 12.79 -10.54
CA ILE A 303 -25.67 12.14 -11.72
C ILE A 303 -24.32 11.54 -11.35
N GLU A 304 -24.12 10.28 -11.71
CA GLU A 304 -22.91 9.49 -11.50
C GLU A 304 -22.46 8.85 -12.83
N GLY A 305 -21.14 8.63 -12.99
CA GLY A 305 -20.56 8.04 -14.21
C GLY A 305 -20.23 9.06 -15.32
N GLU A 306 -19.63 8.57 -16.41
CA GLU A 306 -19.19 9.38 -17.56
C GLU A 306 -19.77 8.87 -18.89
N GLY A 307 -19.84 9.76 -19.90
CA GLY A 307 -20.30 9.40 -21.24
C GLY A 307 -21.76 8.92 -21.30
N ASP A 308 -21.99 7.85 -22.07
CA ASP A 308 -23.31 7.21 -22.26
C ASP A 308 -23.73 6.28 -21.11
N GLN A 309 -22.83 6.02 -20.15
CA GLN A 309 -23.07 5.19 -18.96
C GLN A 309 -23.54 6.04 -17.76
N ARG A 310 -23.83 7.33 -17.95
CA ARG A 310 -24.32 8.19 -16.87
C ARG A 310 -25.61 7.64 -16.27
N MET A 311 -25.61 7.49 -14.96
CA MET A 311 -26.74 7.05 -14.16
C MET A 311 -27.27 8.23 -13.34
N VAL A 312 -28.58 8.30 -13.18
CA VAL A 312 -29.19 9.14 -12.15
C VAL A 312 -29.52 8.24 -10.98
N ARG A 313 -28.96 8.56 -9.81
CA ARG A 313 -29.34 7.95 -8.53
C ARG A 313 -30.22 8.94 -7.79
N THR A 314 -31.48 8.60 -7.55
CA THR A 314 -32.34 9.47 -6.74
C THR A 314 -31.83 9.51 -5.31
N ILE A 315 -31.80 10.71 -4.72
CA ILE A 315 -31.50 10.93 -3.30
C ILE A 315 -32.75 11.33 -2.52
N GLY A 316 -33.81 11.74 -3.23
CA GLY A 316 -35.15 11.69 -2.69
C GLY A 316 -36.24 11.68 -3.75
N ARG A 317 -37.33 11.02 -3.40
CA ARG A 317 -38.48 10.81 -4.27
C ARG A 317 -39.74 10.80 -3.43
N TYR A 318 -40.64 11.73 -3.74
CA TYR A 318 -41.96 11.81 -3.14
C TYR A 318 -43.00 11.57 -4.21
N GLY A 319 -43.91 10.63 -3.99
CA GLY A 319 -44.97 10.32 -4.94
C GLY A 319 -46.14 9.61 -4.27
N ASP A 320 -47.35 9.85 -4.76
CA ASP A 320 -48.58 9.22 -4.25
C ASP A 320 -48.80 9.41 -2.73
N GLY A 321 -48.33 10.54 -2.20
CA GLY A 321 -48.48 10.90 -0.77
C GLY A 321 -47.44 10.31 0.18
N ILE A 322 -46.48 9.54 -0.34
CA ILE A 322 -45.42 8.90 0.47
C ILE A 322 -44.02 9.16 -0.10
N TYR A 323 -43.03 9.11 0.78
CA TYR A 323 -41.62 9.10 0.37
C TYR A 323 -41.23 7.66 0.02
N THR A 324 -40.66 7.46 -1.16
CA THR A 324 -40.32 6.13 -1.69
C THR A 324 -38.81 5.90 -1.72
N ASP A 325 -38.38 4.63 -1.71
CA ASP A 325 -36.97 4.26 -1.76
C ASP A 325 -36.23 4.85 -2.97
N ASN A 326 -34.93 5.10 -2.75
CA ASN A 326 -34.05 5.61 -3.78
C ASN A 326 -33.77 4.57 -4.86
N GLN A 327 -33.73 5.01 -6.13
CA GLN A 327 -33.54 4.16 -7.30
C GLN A 327 -32.46 4.74 -8.22
N SER A 328 -31.76 3.86 -8.92
CA SER A 328 -30.78 4.24 -9.93
C SER A 328 -31.25 3.80 -11.32
N TYR A 329 -31.15 4.70 -12.29
CA TYR A 329 -31.55 4.44 -13.68
C TYR A 329 -30.62 5.13 -14.69
N LEU A 330 -30.55 4.58 -15.90
CA LEU A 330 -29.73 5.12 -16.98
C LEU A 330 -30.26 6.47 -17.45
N LEU A 331 -29.41 7.49 -17.45
CA LEU A 331 -29.79 8.85 -17.82
C LEU A 331 -30.33 8.92 -19.26
N ASN A 332 -29.65 8.24 -20.19
CA ASN A 332 -29.91 8.30 -21.64
C ASN A 332 -31.24 7.68 -22.09
N THR A 333 -31.91 6.92 -21.22
CA THR A 333 -33.21 6.34 -21.52
C THR A 333 -34.38 7.19 -21.01
N THR A 334 -34.08 8.28 -20.30
CA THR A 334 -35.07 9.06 -19.54
C THR A 334 -35.21 10.51 -20.01
N PRO A 335 -36.33 11.18 -19.71
CA PRO A 335 -36.46 12.62 -19.94
C PRO A 335 -35.36 13.46 -19.26
N CYS A 336 -34.73 12.95 -18.19
CA CYS A 336 -33.68 13.66 -17.46
C CYS A 336 -32.45 13.95 -18.33
N GLN A 337 -32.20 13.19 -19.40
CA GLN A 337 -31.11 13.49 -20.36
C GLN A 337 -31.28 14.87 -21.01
N THR A 338 -32.52 15.32 -21.21
CA THR A 338 -32.77 16.59 -21.90
C THR A 338 -32.53 17.81 -21.01
N VAL A 339 -32.45 17.60 -19.70
CA VAL A 339 -32.34 18.63 -18.66
C VAL A 339 -30.90 19.11 -18.45
N LEU A 340 -29.91 18.39 -18.96
CA LEU A 340 -28.48 18.66 -18.69
C LEU A 340 -28.04 20.06 -19.15
N GLU A 341 -28.67 20.58 -20.21
CA GLU A 341 -28.37 21.89 -20.80
C GLU A 341 -29.21 23.02 -20.20
N GLY A 342 -30.27 22.72 -19.45
CA GLY A 342 -31.20 23.71 -18.93
C GLY A 342 -32.58 23.14 -18.60
N PHE A 343 -33.50 24.02 -18.23
CA PHE A 343 -34.89 23.63 -17.97
C PHE A 343 -35.54 22.96 -19.20
N ARG A 344 -36.29 21.88 -18.95
CA ARG A 344 -37.12 21.22 -19.96
C ARG A 344 -38.49 20.89 -19.40
N CYS A 345 -39.52 21.15 -20.20
CA CYS A 345 -40.90 20.86 -19.87
C CYS A 345 -41.61 20.15 -21.04
N TYR A 346 -42.16 18.98 -20.77
CA TYR A 346 -43.08 18.24 -21.62
C TYR A 346 -44.48 18.36 -21.00
N ARG A 347 -45.25 19.35 -21.46
CA ARG A 347 -46.56 19.68 -20.89
C ARG A 347 -47.58 18.55 -21.02
N ARG A 348 -47.47 17.71 -22.07
CA ARG A 348 -48.32 16.56 -22.37
C ARG A 348 -47.53 15.48 -23.11
N ASN A 349 -48.06 14.26 -23.14
CA ASN A 349 -47.56 13.13 -23.94
C ASN A 349 -46.07 12.81 -23.79
N VAL A 350 -45.48 12.97 -22.59
CA VAL A 350 -44.04 12.70 -22.39
C VAL A 350 -43.62 11.29 -22.82
N GLN A 351 -44.51 10.31 -22.69
CA GLN A 351 -44.28 8.92 -23.09
C GLN A 351 -44.07 8.75 -24.60
N GLN A 352 -44.63 9.63 -25.44
CA GLN A 352 -44.39 9.61 -26.89
C GLN A 352 -42.97 10.07 -27.23
N ALA A 353 -42.43 11.02 -26.46
CA ALA A 353 -41.06 11.51 -26.64
C ALA A 353 -40.02 10.50 -26.13
N PHE A 354 -40.37 9.65 -25.15
CA PHE A 354 -39.48 8.65 -24.55
C PHE A 354 -40.13 7.26 -24.49
N PRO A 355 -40.35 6.59 -25.65
CA PRO A 355 -41.07 5.31 -25.72
C PRO A 355 -40.29 4.12 -25.14
N ARG A 356 -38.97 4.28 -24.94
CA ARG A 356 -38.08 3.26 -24.34
C ARG A 356 -37.98 3.37 -22.82
N GLU A 357 -38.58 4.41 -22.23
CA GLU A 357 -38.57 4.64 -20.79
C GLU A 357 -39.53 3.67 -20.08
N ARG A 358 -38.97 2.79 -19.24
CA ARG A 358 -39.74 1.74 -18.55
C ARG A 358 -40.01 2.06 -17.07
N THR A 359 -39.28 3.00 -16.48
CA THR A 359 -39.42 3.39 -15.06
C THR A 359 -40.61 4.32 -14.81
N LEU A 360 -41.08 5.04 -15.85
CA LEU A 360 -42.31 5.84 -15.81
C LEU A 360 -43.60 5.02 -15.98
N GLY A 361 -43.47 3.72 -16.27
CA GLY A 361 -44.48 2.87 -16.92
C GLY A 361 -45.76 2.48 -16.16
N PRO A 362 -45.79 2.26 -14.83
CA PRO A 362 -47.04 1.82 -14.20
C PRO A 362 -48.03 2.96 -13.90
N ASN A 363 -47.59 4.23 -13.89
CA ASN A 363 -48.36 5.32 -13.26
C ASN A 363 -49.14 6.24 -14.21
N ARG A 364 -49.21 5.96 -15.53
CA ARG A 364 -49.88 6.82 -16.53
C ARG A 364 -49.45 8.30 -16.48
N ILE A 365 -48.15 8.56 -16.35
CA ILE A 365 -47.60 9.93 -16.36
C ILE A 365 -47.82 10.59 -17.74
N GLU A 366 -48.47 11.74 -17.77
CA GLU A 366 -48.77 12.51 -18.98
C GLU A 366 -47.72 13.60 -19.23
N SER A 367 -47.13 14.17 -18.17
CA SER A 367 -46.25 15.34 -18.25
C SER A 367 -45.00 15.22 -17.36
N TYR A 368 -43.97 15.98 -17.72
CA TYR A 368 -42.67 16.03 -17.05
C TYR A 368 -42.10 17.44 -17.11
N ALA A 369 -41.48 17.89 -16.03
CA ALA A 369 -40.58 19.03 -16.09
C ALA A 369 -39.33 18.78 -15.22
N GLY A 370 -38.18 19.25 -15.69
CA GLY A 370 -36.92 19.08 -14.98
C GLY A 370 -36.00 20.27 -15.12
N TYR A 371 -35.16 20.45 -14.09
CA TYR A 371 -34.16 21.51 -14.00
C TYR A 371 -32.80 20.93 -13.56
N PRO A 372 -31.67 21.39 -14.13
CA PRO A 372 -30.35 20.87 -13.76
C PRO A 372 -29.92 21.40 -12.39
N LEU A 373 -29.35 20.52 -11.56
CA LEU A 373 -28.68 20.91 -10.32
C LEU A 373 -27.23 21.21 -10.65
N ARG A 374 -26.83 22.47 -10.52
CA ARG A 374 -25.47 22.92 -10.78
C ARG A 374 -24.84 23.46 -9.51
N GLY A 375 -23.58 23.08 -9.31
CA GLY A 375 -22.77 23.58 -8.22
C GLY A 375 -22.40 25.04 -8.38
N SER A 376 -21.79 25.59 -7.34
CA SER A 376 -21.25 26.96 -7.33
C SER A 376 -20.15 27.16 -8.39
N ASP A 377 -19.45 26.09 -8.76
CA ASP A 377 -18.44 26.03 -9.83
C ASP A 377 -19.05 25.85 -11.24
N GLY A 378 -20.38 25.75 -11.36
CA GLY A 378 -21.10 25.50 -12.60
C GLY A 378 -21.14 24.03 -13.04
N ARG A 379 -20.49 23.12 -12.30
CA ARG A 379 -20.49 21.67 -12.57
C ARG A 379 -21.90 21.10 -12.41
N LEU A 380 -22.26 20.19 -13.30
CA LEU A 380 -23.53 19.47 -13.21
C LEU A 380 -23.45 18.43 -12.08
N LEU A 381 -24.27 18.59 -11.04
CA LEU A 381 -24.35 17.70 -9.89
C LEU A 381 -25.45 16.66 -10.05
N GLY A 382 -26.57 17.04 -10.70
CA GLY A 382 -27.77 16.23 -10.73
C GLY A 382 -28.94 16.87 -11.46
N VAL A 383 -30.13 16.36 -11.19
CA VAL A 383 -31.40 16.83 -11.74
C VAL A 383 -32.47 16.89 -10.66
N ILE A 384 -33.33 17.90 -10.74
CA ILE A 384 -34.58 17.97 -9.99
C ILE A 384 -35.73 17.93 -10.98
N ALA A 385 -36.72 17.08 -10.73
CA ALA A 385 -37.79 16.85 -11.69
C ALA A 385 -39.13 16.59 -11.01
N VAL A 386 -40.19 16.96 -11.72
CA VAL A 386 -41.58 16.71 -11.37
C VAL A 386 -42.30 16.00 -12.51
N LEU A 387 -43.24 15.14 -12.14
CA LEU A 387 -44.02 14.34 -13.06
C LEU A 387 -45.48 14.35 -12.65
N SER A 388 -46.38 14.44 -13.62
CA SER A 388 -47.82 14.46 -13.37
C SER A 388 -48.57 13.59 -14.36
N ARG A 389 -49.68 13.00 -13.90
CA ARG A 389 -50.67 12.26 -14.68
C ARG A 389 -51.63 13.21 -15.41
N ARG A 390 -51.47 14.51 -15.21
CA ARG A 390 -52.23 15.59 -15.84
C ARG A 390 -51.29 16.51 -16.62
N PRO A 391 -51.81 17.36 -17.51
CA PRO A 391 -51.01 18.36 -18.20
C PRO A 391 -50.43 19.41 -17.23
N LEU A 392 -49.21 19.88 -17.50
CA LEU A 392 -48.67 21.07 -16.82
C LEU A 392 -49.21 22.34 -17.50
N GLU A 393 -49.95 23.16 -16.74
CA GLU A 393 -50.66 24.34 -17.27
C GLU A 393 -49.78 25.59 -17.34
N ASP A 394 -48.95 25.86 -16.33
CA ASP A 394 -48.09 27.05 -16.26
C ASP A 394 -46.60 26.66 -16.25
N GLU A 395 -46.01 26.61 -17.44
CA GLU A 395 -44.60 26.28 -17.63
C GLU A 395 -43.65 27.29 -16.94
N LYS A 396 -44.02 28.58 -16.91
CA LYS A 396 -43.19 29.62 -16.29
C LYS A 396 -43.16 29.49 -14.78
N LEU A 397 -44.30 29.18 -14.17
CA LEU A 397 -44.37 28.89 -12.73
C LEU A 397 -43.55 27.63 -12.41
N VAL A 398 -43.70 26.55 -13.19
CA VAL A 398 -42.95 25.30 -13.00
C VAL A 398 -41.45 25.53 -13.08
N GLU A 399 -40.98 26.28 -14.09
CA GLU A 399 -39.56 26.64 -14.22
C GLU A 399 -39.07 27.43 -12.99
N SER A 400 -39.83 28.46 -12.61
CA SER A 400 -39.45 29.36 -11.51
C SER A 400 -39.36 28.62 -10.17
N VAL A 401 -40.34 27.75 -9.88
CA VAL A 401 -40.36 26.93 -8.67
C VAL A 401 -39.22 25.91 -8.70
N LEU A 402 -39.03 25.16 -9.79
CA LEU A 402 -37.92 24.20 -9.87
C LEU A 402 -36.56 24.88 -9.73
N LYS A 403 -36.38 26.08 -10.30
CA LYS A 403 -35.14 26.87 -10.18
C LYS A 403 -34.85 27.28 -8.73
N ILE A 404 -35.86 27.72 -7.98
CA ILE A 404 -35.72 28.08 -6.56
C ILE A 404 -35.26 26.86 -5.74
N PHE A 405 -35.90 25.71 -5.95
CA PHE A 405 -35.55 24.49 -5.24
C PHE A 405 -34.22 23.89 -5.70
N ALA A 406 -33.86 24.07 -6.98
CA ALA A 406 -32.61 23.58 -7.55
C ALA A 406 -31.39 24.18 -6.86
N GLY A 407 -31.40 25.48 -6.56
CA GLY A 407 -30.30 26.14 -5.83
C GLY A 407 -30.08 25.50 -4.46
N ARG A 408 -31.15 25.38 -3.66
CA ARG A 408 -31.06 24.77 -2.33
C ARG A 408 -30.63 23.30 -2.36
N ALA A 409 -31.16 22.54 -3.32
CA ALA A 409 -30.79 21.14 -3.49
C ALA A 409 -29.33 20.97 -3.92
N ALA A 410 -28.83 21.87 -4.79
CA ALA A 410 -27.43 21.86 -5.22
C ALA A 410 -26.48 22.17 -4.06
N ASP A 411 -26.76 23.20 -3.26
CA ASP A 411 -25.97 23.57 -2.09
C ASP A 411 -25.83 22.40 -1.10
N GLU A 412 -26.94 21.70 -0.84
CA GLU A 412 -26.93 20.54 0.07
C GLU A 412 -26.14 19.35 -0.51
N ILE A 413 -26.20 19.12 -1.82
CA ILE A 413 -25.41 18.06 -2.48
C ILE A 413 -23.91 18.40 -2.43
N GLU A 414 -23.52 19.66 -2.68
CA GLU A 414 -22.12 20.09 -2.56
C GLU A 414 -21.59 19.94 -1.15
N ARG A 415 -22.36 20.39 -0.15
CA ARG A 415 -22.00 20.28 1.28
C ARG A 415 -21.70 18.83 1.66
N ARG A 416 -22.61 17.90 1.32
CA ARG A 416 -22.42 16.47 1.60
C ARG A 416 -21.22 15.88 0.88
N ARG A 417 -21.00 16.22 -0.40
CA ARG A 417 -19.83 15.76 -1.15
C ARG A 417 -18.52 16.26 -0.55
N ALA A 418 -18.48 17.50 -0.07
CA ALA A 418 -17.30 18.06 0.59
C ALA A 418 -17.04 17.38 1.94
N GLU A 419 -18.08 17.13 2.73
CA GLU A 419 -17.98 16.40 4.00
C GLU A 419 -17.52 14.95 3.78
N ASP A 420 -18.10 14.25 2.81
CA ASP A 420 -17.70 12.88 2.46
C ASP A 420 -16.25 12.82 1.94
N ALA A 421 -15.84 13.76 1.09
CA ALA A 421 -14.46 13.83 0.60
C ALA A 421 -13.46 14.14 1.71
N LEU A 422 -13.83 15.02 2.65
CA LEU A 422 -13.00 15.32 3.83
C LEU A 422 -12.86 14.08 4.72
N ARG A 423 -13.97 13.39 4.99
CA ARG A 423 -13.99 12.17 5.78
C ARG A 423 -13.16 11.06 5.12
N GLU A 424 -13.33 10.84 3.83
CA GLU A 424 -12.55 9.86 3.06
C GLU A 424 -11.06 10.20 3.08
N SER A 425 -10.70 11.48 2.91
CA SER A 425 -9.31 11.92 3.03
C SER A 425 -8.73 11.73 4.44
N GLU A 426 -9.51 11.96 5.50
CA GLU A 426 -9.08 11.73 6.88
C GLU A 426 -8.91 10.23 7.17
N GLU A 427 -9.87 9.40 6.74
CA GLU A 427 -9.81 7.94 6.85
C GLU A 427 -8.62 7.39 6.08
N GLN A 428 -8.35 7.90 4.87
CA GLN A 428 -7.19 7.51 4.07
C GLN A 428 -5.88 7.92 4.75
N TYR A 429 -5.79 9.14 5.29
CA TYR A 429 -4.63 9.58 6.08
C TYR A 429 -4.39 8.67 7.29
N ARG A 430 -5.41 8.43 8.12
CA ARG A 430 -5.32 7.56 9.31
C ARG A 430 -4.92 6.14 8.93
N SER A 431 -5.45 5.63 7.82
CA SER A 431 -5.12 4.29 7.31
C SER A 431 -3.64 4.20 6.91
N ILE A 432 -3.12 5.16 6.14
CA ILE A 432 -1.71 5.16 5.73
C ILE A 432 -0.79 5.34 6.94
N PHE A 433 -1.13 6.28 7.83
CA PHE A 433 -0.34 6.59 9.01
C PHE A 433 -0.24 5.39 9.97
N ASN A 434 -1.34 4.65 10.19
CA ASN A 434 -1.38 3.47 11.07
C ASN A 434 -0.96 2.16 10.38
N ALA A 435 -1.03 2.07 9.05
CA ALA A 435 -0.55 0.89 8.31
C ALA A 435 0.98 0.83 8.22
N SER A 436 1.69 1.94 8.45
CA SER A 436 3.15 1.93 8.52
C SER A 436 3.65 0.99 9.61
N VAL A 437 4.64 0.18 9.27
CA VAL A 437 5.36 -0.68 10.22
C VAL A 437 6.34 0.15 11.06
N ASP A 438 6.88 1.22 10.48
CA ASP A 438 7.74 2.16 11.19
C ASP A 438 6.88 3.03 12.12
N GLY A 439 7.43 3.34 13.29
CA GLY A 439 6.79 4.23 14.26
C GLY A 439 6.81 5.67 13.77
N MET A 440 5.67 6.35 13.76
CA MET A 440 5.54 7.72 13.26
C MET A 440 4.95 8.61 14.35
N LEU A 441 5.50 9.81 14.47
CA LEU A 441 4.95 10.86 15.32
C LEU A 441 5.09 12.22 14.64
N LEU A 442 4.19 13.13 15.01
CA LEU A 442 4.18 14.50 14.52
C LEU A 442 4.51 15.47 15.65
N TRP A 443 5.49 16.34 15.45
CA TRP A 443 5.79 17.46 16.36
C TRP A 443 5.28 18.79 15.80
N ASN A 444 4.75 19.66 16.67
CA ASN A 444 4.47 21.05 16.32
C ASN A 444 5.70 21.96 16.45
N SER A 445 5.52 23.23 16.12
CA SER A 445 6.52 24.29 16.23
C SER A 445 7.07 24.50 17.65
N ALA A 446 6.32 24.13 18.69
CA ALA A 446 6.75 24.17 20.09
C ALA A 446 7.49 22.90 20.54
N GLY A 447 7.67 21.92 19.64
CA GLY A 447 8.31 20.64 19.94
C GLY A 447 7.47 19.69 20.76
N ARG A 448 6.13 19.87 20.76
CA ARG A 448 5.19 18.96 21.41
C ARG A 448 4.64 17.95 20.42
N VAL A 449 4.42 16.71 20.87
CA VAL A 449 3.81 15.66 20.05
C VAL A 449 2.33 16.00 19.83
N VAL A 450 1.90 16.01 18.58
CA VAL A 450 0.52 16.30 18.17
C VAL A 450 -0.23 15.04 17.79
N ASP A 451 0.48 14.08 17.18
CA ASP A 451 -0.10 12.83 16.71
C ASP A 451 0.96 11.72 16.70
N VAL A 452 0.51 10.47 16.79
CA VAL A 452 1.33 9.26 16.90
C VAL A 452 0.60 8.06 16.32
N ASN A 453 1.30 7.25 15.52
CA ASN A 453 0.70 6.04 14.94
C ASN A 453 0.75 4.84 15.90
N GLU A 454 -0.07 3.83 15.65
CA GLU A 454 -0.10 2.63 16.47
C GLU A 454 1.23 1.86 16.50
N ALA A 455 1.99 1.89 15.41
CA ALA A 455 3.27 1.20 15.35
C ALA A 455 4.25 1.75 16.38
N LEU A 456 4.31 3.07 16.57
CA LEU A 456 5.17 3.69 17.57
C LEU A 456 4.70 3.37 18.99
N LEU A 457 3.40 3.37 19.25
CA LEU A 457 2.83 2.98 20.55
C LEU A 457 3.22 1.55 20.92
N ARG A 458 3.05 0.60 19.99
CA ARG A 458 3.50 -0.80 20.17
C ARG A 458 5.01 -0.89 20.36
N MET A 459 5.78 -0.11 19.60
CA MET A 459 7.23 -0.11 19.65
C MET A 459 7.76 0.39 21.00
N LEU A 460 7.14 1.42 21.60
CA LEU A 460 7.61 1.99 22.87
C LEU A 460 6.87 1.45 24.11
N GLY A 461 5.67 0.89 23.95
CA GLY A 461 4.83 0.40 25.04
C GLY A 461 4.09 1.50 25.82
N PHE A 462 3.88 2.66 25.20
CA PHE A 462 3.10 3.78 25.76
C PHE A 462 1.69 3.82 25.16
N GLU A 463 0.76 4.44 25.88
CA GLU A 463 -0.54 4.82 25.33
C GLU A 463 -0.45 6.18 24.63
N ALA A 464 -1.40 6.48 23.74
CA ALA A 464 -1.40 7.76 23.02
C ALA A 464 -1.41 8.96 23.97
N ASP A 465 -2.22 8.91 25.02
CA ASP A 465 -2.35 9.97 26.03
C ASP A 465 -1.07 10.22 26.82
N ASP A 466 -0.15 9.25 26.89
CA ASP A 466 1.16 9.41 27.55
C ASP A 466 2.13 10.24 26.70
N LEU A 467 1.94 10.27 25.37
CA LEU A 467 2.85 10.90 24.42
C LEU A 467 2.31 12.23 23.88
N ILE A 468 1.01 12.31 23.58
CA ILE A 468 0.35 13.50 23.04
C ILE A 468 0.55 14.69 24.00
N GLY A 469 0.94 15.84 23.46
CA GLY A 469 1.26 17.05 24.23
C GLY A 469 2.58 17.00 25.00
N GLY A 470 3.23 15.83 25.08
CA GLY A 470 4.56 15.64 25.65
C GLY A 470 5.68 16.10 24.71
N ASP A 471 6.93 15.97 25.15
CA ASP A 471 8.13 16.19 24.33
C ASP A 471 8.97 14.89 24.23
N CYS A 472 10.09 14.93 23.52
CA CYS A 472 10.93 13.76 23.30
C CYS A 472 11.54 13.18 24.58
N SER A 473 11.53 13.90 25.71
CA SER A 473 12.11 13.41 26.97
C SER A 473 11.39 12.19 27.54
N THR A 474 10.13 11.95 27.15
CA THR A 474 9.32 10.79 27.58
C THR A 474 9.87 9.47 27.05
N PHE A 475 10.44 9.45 25.84
CA PHE A 475 10.89 8.24 25.15
C PHE A 475 12.32 8.30 24.62
N VAL A 476 13.07 9.38 24.91
CA VAL A 476 14.50 9.51 24.59
C VAL A 476 15.33 9.55 25.88
N PRO A 477 16.36 8.68 26.04
CA PRO A 477 17.20 8.66 27.23
C PRO A 477 17.94 9.97 27.46
N PRO A 478 18.27 10.35 28.72
CA PRO A 478 18.89 11.63 29.05
C PRO A 478 20.15 11.98 28.24
N ARG A 479 20.96 10.97 27.89
CA ARG A 479 22.19 11.16 27.11
C ARG A 479 21.95 11.57 25.65
N GLN A 480 20.80 11.21 25.05
CA GLN A 480 20.48 11.54 23.65
C GLN A 480 19.49 12.70 23.46
N ARG A 481 18.88 13.22 24.54
CA ARG A 481 17.88 14.31 24.44
C ARG A 481 18.39 15.54 23.70
N SER A 482 19.63 15.97 23.97
CA SER A 482 20.24 17.14 23.33
C SER A 482 20.38 16.96 21.81
N GLU A 483 20.69 15.75 21.36
CA GLU A 483 20.77 15.40 19.94
C GLU A 483 19.38 15.44 19.30
N CYS A 484 18.37 14.86 19.97
CA CYS A 484 16.98 14.88 19.50
C CYS A 484 16.43 16.30 19.35
N TYR A 485 16.65 17.18 20.34
CA TYR A 485 16.25 18.59 20.25
C TYR A 485 16.94 19.31 19.10
N ARG A 486 18.23 19.04 18.86
CA ARG A 486 18.97 19.62 17.73
C ARG A 486 18.39 19.16 16.39
N THR A 487 18.11 17.87 16.25
CA THR A 487 17.47 17.27 15.06
C THR A 487 16.10 17.89 14.79
N LEU A 488 15.26 18.02 15.82
CA LEU A 488 13.96 18.66 15.75
C LEU A 488 14.07 20.12 15.29
N GLN A 489 14.99 20.91 15.86
CA GLN A 489 15.20 22.31 15.48
C GLN A 489 15.69 22.45 14.04
N MET A 490 16.58 21.57 13.57
CA MET A 490 17.01 21.57 12.17
C MET A 490 15.85 21.23 11.22
N ALA A 491 15.00 20.27 11.60
CA ALA A 491 13.81 19.92 10.85
C ALA A 491 12.78 21.05 10.81
N LEU A 492 12.50 21.72 11.93
CA LEU A 492 11.62 22.90 11.95
C LEU A 492 12.13 24.05 11.06
N ASN A 493 13.45 24.16 10.86
CA ASN A 493 14.07 25.11 9.93
C ASN A 493 14.09 24.62 8.47
N GLY A 494 13.33 23.56 8.14
CA GLY A 494 13.16 23.06 6.77
C GLY A 494 14.21 22.08 6.29
N ARG A 495 15.08 21.55 7.16
CA ARG A 495 16.07 20.54 6.79
C ARG A 495 15.64 19.13 7.18
N THR A 496 15.54 18.22 6.21
CA THR A 496 15.40 16.80 6.53
C THR A 496 16.67 16.28 7.20
N VAL A 497 16.52 15.62 8.35
CA VAL A 497 17.64 15.04 9.11
C VAL A 497 17.38 13.56 9.32
N ALA A 498 18.41 12.74 9.12
CA ALA A 498 18.36 11.30 9.36
C ALA A 498 19.56 10.88 10.23
N GLY A 499 19.35 9.93 11.12
CA GLY A 499 20.41 9.40 11.98
C GLY A 499 19.96 8.26 12.88
N GLN A 500 20.92 7.59 13.50
CA GLN A 500 20.66 6.52 14.46
C GLN A 500 20.72 7.07 15.89
N THR A 501 19.77 6.66 16.73
CA THR A 501 19.73 7.04 18.15
C THR A 501 19.15 5.91 18.99
N LEU A 502 19.26 6.04 20.31
CA LEU A 502 18.56 5.17 21.24
C LEU A 502 17.23 5.80 21.66
N VAL A 503 16.22 4.96 21.80
CA VAL A 503 14.93 5.30 22.39
C VAL A 503 14.66 4.36 23.56
N GLN A 504 13.82 4.82 24.48
CA GLN A 504 13.49 4.14 25.72
C GLN A 504 12.01 3.73 25.71
N ARG A 505 11.77 2.45 25.98
CA ARG A 505 10.44 1.89 26.21
C ARG A 505 9.90 2.31 27.58
N ARG A 506 8.60 2.17 27.79
CA ARG A 506 7.93 2.44 29.08
C ARG A 506 8.50 1.62 30.24
N ASP A 507 8.97 0.40 29.97
CA ASP A 507 9.60 -0.50 30.96
C ASP A 507 11.05 -0.12 31.31
N GLY A 508 11.60 0.91 30.65
CA GLY A 508 12.96 1.40 30.83
C GLY A 508 13.99 0.79 29.87
N GLY A 509 13.64 -0.24 29.10
CA GLY A 509 14.51 -0.88 28.11
C GLY A 509 14.88 0.08 26.97
N CYS A 510 16.15 0.10 26.57
CA CYS A 510 16.63 0.91 25.45
C CYS A 510 16.90 0.05 24.22
N PHE A 511 16.58 0.57 23.05
CA PHE A 511 16.86 -0.09 21.77
C PHE A 511 17.22 0.95 20.69
N ASP A 512 17.91 0.48 19.66
CA ASP A 512 18.39 1.32 18.57
C ASP A 512 17.30 1.56 17.54
N VAL A 513 17.15 2.83 17.15
CA VAL A 513 16.26 3.24 16.06
C VAL A 513 17.01 4.11 15.05
N GLU A 514 16.63 3.95 13.78
CA GLU A 514 16.90 4.93 12.74
C GLU A 514 15.75 5.94 12.71
N VAL A 515 16.07 7.23 12.79
CA VAL A 515 15.09 8.32 12.83
C VAL A 515 15.25 9.19 11.60
N HIS A 516 14.15 9.42 10.89
CA HIS A 516 14.02 10.40 9.82
C HIS A 516 13.06 11.50 10.24
N ALA A 517 13.58 12.71 10.44
CA ALA A 517 12.80 13.90 10.76
C ALA A 517 12.59 14.72 9.48
N VAL A 518 11.34 14.80 9.01
CA VAL A 518 10.96 15.46 7.76
C VAL A 518 10.13 16.72 8.09
N PRO A 519 10.54 17.91 7.60
CA PRO A 519 9.71 19.11 7.70
C PRO A 519 8.42 18.96 6.90
N MET A 520 7.30 19.36 7.48
CA MET A 520 6.03 19.46 6.77
C MET A 520 5.20 20.64 7.26
N GLN A 521 4.21 21.03 6.46
CA GLN A 521 3.17 21.94 6.93
C GLN A 521 1.92 21.14 7.28
N TYR A 522 1.39 21.38 8.48
CA TYR A 522 0.12 20.85 8.92
C TYR A 522 -0.73 22.03 9.40
N ARG A 523 -1.91 22.21 8.81
CA ARG A 523 -2.80 23.37 9.06
C ARG A 523 -2.10 24.74 8.90
N ASN A 524 -1.24 24.87 7.88
CA ASN A 524 -0.39 26.05 7.62
C ASN A 524 0.61 26.39 8.74
N GLU A 525 0.85 25.46 9.68
CA GLU A 525 1.87 25.61 10.71
C GLU A 525 3.03 24.64 10.48
N PRO A 526 4.28 25.05 10.77
CA PRO A 526 5.44 24.20 10.61
C PRO A 526 5.40 23.05 11.64
N HIS A 527 5.46 21.83 11.12
CA HIS A 527 5.49 20.58 11.87
C HIS A 527 6.66 19.71 11.40
N VAL A 528 7.02 18.72 12.21
CA VAL A 528 8.04 17.73 11.86
C VAL A 528 7.44 16.34 12.00
N LEU A 529 7.42 15.60 10.90
CA LEU A 529 7.10 14.18 10.91
C LEU A 529 8.38 13.40 11.21
N ALA A 530 8.42 12.73 12.36
CA ALA A 530 9.50 11.81 12.69
C ALA A 530 9.06 10.37 12.41
N VAL A 531 9.84 9.67 11.60
CA VAL A 531 9.69 8.24 11.31
C VAL A 531 10.82 7.49 12.00
N LEU A 532 10.47 6.50 12.80
CA LEU A 532 11.36 5.72 13.66
C LEU A 532 11.29 4.26 13.22
N ARG A 533 12.42 3.71 12.82
CA ARG A 533 12.56 2.30 12.43
C ARG A 533 13.41 1.56 13.45
N ASP A 534 12.89 0.47 14.00
CA ASP A 534 13.61 -0.39 14.94
C ASP A 534 14.73 -1.16 14.21
N LEU A 535 15.96 -1.07 14.72
CA LEU A 535 17.14 -1.74 14.14
C LEU A 535 17.51 -3.04 14.89
N THR A 536 16.73 -3.46 15.88
CA THR A 536 17.05 -4.59 16.76
C THR A 536 17.22 -5.90 15.99
N GLU A 537 16.29 -6.21 15.08
CA GLU A 537 16.30 -7.46 14.32
C GLU A 537 17.48 -7.51 13.33
N ARG A 538 17.68 -6.41 12.59
CA ARG A 538 18.80 -6.25 11.67
C ARG A 538 20.16 -6.43 12.34
N LYS A 539 20.38 -5.81 13.51
CA LYS A 539 21.64 -5.97 14.25
C LYS A 539 21.85 -7.41 14.74
N ARG A 540 20.80 -8.16 15.08
CA ARG A 540 20.89 -9.58 15.46
C ARG A 540 21.26 -10.46 14.28
N GLU A 541 20.67 -10.23 13.12
CA GLU A 541 20.99 -10.97 11.89
C GLU A 541 22.43 -10.72 11.43
N GLU A 542 22.87 -9.45 11.45
CA GLU A 542 24.25 -9.10 11.11
C GLU A 542 25.25 -9.77 12.06
N ALA A 543 24.97 -9.78 13.37
CA ALA A 543 25.79 -10.47 14.35
C ALA A 543 25.81 -12.00 14.14
N HIS A 544 24.66 -12.62 13.87
CA HIS A 544 24.55 -14.05 13.62
C HIS A 544 25.29 -14.46 12.34
N ARG A 545 25.16 -13.68 11.27
CA ARG A 545 25.88 -13.90 10.01
C ARG A 545 27.39 -13.79 10.20
N ALA A 546 27.87 -12.78 10.93
CA ALA A 546 29.29 -12.64 11.22
C ALA A 546 29.84 -13.86 11.99
N GLN A 547 29.06 -14.42 12.91
CA GLN A 547 29.41 -15.64 13.63
C GLN A 547 29.50 -16.87 12.71
N LEU A 548 28.51 -17.07 11.83
CA LEU A 548 28.51 -18.17 10.86
C LEU A 548 29.66 -18.07 9.86
N GLU A 549 29.97 -16.87 9.36
CA GLU A 549 31.11 -16.66 8.45
C GLU A 549 32.45 -16.99 9.13
N ALA A 550 32.61 -16.66 10.41
CA ALA A 550 33.80 -17.03 11.18
C ALA A 550 33.92 -18.56 11.36
N GLN A 551 32.81 -19.24 11.66
CA GLN A 551 32.77 -20.71 11.76
C GLN A 551 33.12 -21.38 10.42
N LEU A 552 32.57 -20.89 9.32
CA LEU A 552 32.85 -21.42 7.99
C LEU A 552 34.32 -21.27 7.61
N ARG A 553 34.93 -20.11 7.88
CA ARG A 553 36.37 -19.91 7.62
C ARG A 553 37.24 -20.86 8.44
N GLN A 554 36.86 -21.16 9.68
CA GLN A 554 37.60 -22.12 10.51
C GLN A 554 37.46 -23.55 9.99
N ALA A 555 36.25 -23.96 9.58
CA ALA A 555 36.01 -25.26 8.98
C ALA A 555 36.80 -25.46 7.67
N GLN A 556 36.82 -24.46 6.79
CA GLN A 556 37.60 -24.49 5.54
C GLN A 556 39.10 -24.61 5.78
N LYS A 557 39.65 -23.94 6.79
CA LYS A 557 41.06 -24.11 7.19
C LYS A 557 41.34 -25.55 7.63
N MET A 558 40.43 -26.15 8.39
CA MET A 558 40.57 -27.51 8.87
C MET A 558 40.50 -28.54 7.72
N GLU A 559 39.56 -28.35 6.78
CA GLU A 559 39.41 -29.19 5.59
C GLU A 559 40.65 -29.15 4.68
N ALA A 560 41.20 -27.96 4.44
CA ALA A 560 42.41 -27.79 3.63
C ALA A 560 43.65 -28.45 4.26
N ILE A 561 43.82 -28.34 5.58
CA ILE A 561 44.91 -29.02 6.32
C ILE A 561 44.72 -30.54 6.27
N GLY A 562 43.48 -31.02 6.41
CA GLY A 562 43.14 -32.44 6.30
C GLY A 562 43.51 -33.03 4.94
N HIS A 563 43.13 -32.38 3.85
CA HIS A 563 43.46 -32.83 2.48
C HIS A 563 44.96 -32.85 2.20
N LEU A 564 45.69 -31.79 2.56
CA LEU A 564 47.14 -31.71 2.35
C LEU A 564 47.90 -32.77 3.14
N THR A 565 47.49 -33.00 4.38
CA THR A 565 48.13 -33.97 5.27
C THR A 565 47.97 -35.41 4.76
N GLY A 566 46.83 -35.76 4.18
CA GLY A 566 46.60 -37.10 3.61
C GLY A 566 47.49 -37.40 2.40
N GLY A 567 47.67 -36.43 1.50
CA GLY A 567 48.58 -36.54 0.35
C GLY A 567 50.04 -36.59 0.76
N ILE A 568 50.47 -35.68 1.64
CA ILE A 568 51.84 -35.62 2.16
C ILE A 568 52.22 -36.91 2.89
N ALA A 569 51.31 -37.45 3.72
CA ALA A 569 51.54 -38.68 4.45
C ALA A 569 51.71 -39.91 3.54
N HIS A 570 50.96 -39.96 2.42
CA HIS A 570 51.14 -41.01 1.42
C HIS A 570 52.56 -40.98 0.84
N ASP A 571 53.04 -39.81 0.43
CA ASP A 571 54.37 -39.64 -0.18
C ASP A 571 55.50 -39.98 0.80
N PHE A 572 55.36 -39.57 2.07
CA PHE A 572 56.34 -39.93 3.10
C PHE A 572 56.37 -41.44 3.38
N ASN A 573 55.22 -42.12 3.37
CA ASN A 573 55.18 -43.57 3.58
C ASN A 573 55.93 -44.33 2.48
N ASN A 574 55.84 -43.86 1.23
CA ASN A 574 56.56 -44.47 0.11
C ASN A 574 58.09 -44.32 0.28
N LEU A 575 58.55 -43.11 0.60
CA LEU A 575 59.98 -42.86 0.85
C LEU A 575 60.50 -43.66 2.05
N LEU A 576 59.73 -43.74 3.14
CA LEU A 576 60.11 -44.50 4.32
C LEU A 576 60.15 -46.00 4.06
N ALA A 577 59.23 -46.54 3.25
CA ALA A 577 59.23 -47.94 2.88
C ALA A 577 60.53 -48.30 2.14
N ALA A 578 60.96 -47.47 1.19
CA ALA A 578 62.21 -47.66 0.46
C ALA A 578 63.45 -47.59 1.39
N ILE A 579 63.56 -46.55 2.22
CA ILE A 579 64.69 -46.39 3.15
C ILE A 579 64.76 -47.57 4.12
N MET A 580 63.62 -47.96 4.69
CA MET A 580 63.55 -49.08 5.63
C MET A 580 63.91 -50.40 4.95
N GLY A 581 63.49 -50.62 3.70
CA GLY A 581 63.87 -51.78 2.88
C GLY A 581 65.39 -51.88 2.66
N TYR A 582 66.05 -50.78 2.28
CA TYR A 582 67.51 -50.76 2.12
C TYR A 582 68.26 -50.97 3.43
N VAL A 583 67.75 -50.43 4.55
CA VAL A 583 68.34 -50.67 5.88
C VAL A 583 68.24 -52.15 6.26
N VAL A 584 67.12 -52.80 5.99
CA VAL A 584 66.94 -54.25 6.22
C VAL A 584 67.93 -55.05 5.37
N LEU A 585 68.04 -54.78 4.07
CA LEU A 585 69.01 -55.47 3.19
C LEU A 585 70.46 -55.24 3.61
N ALA A 586 70.81 -54.02 4.02
CA ALA A 586 72.14 -53.72 4.54
C ALA A 586 72.43 -54.49 5.83
N THR A 587 71.43 -54.67 6.69
CA THR A 587 71.54 -55.45 7.93
C THR A 587 71.77 -56.92 7.61
N GLU A 588 71.02 -57.48 6.66
CA GLU A 588 71.16 -58.88 6.23
C GLU A 588 72.51 -59.14 5.53
N ARG A 589 72.96 -58.24 4.64
CA ARG A 589 74.26 -58.35 3.95
C ARG A 589 75.46 -58.18 4.88
N GLN A 590 75.29 -57.46 5.99
CA GLN A 590 76.34 -57.22 6.97
C GLN A 590 76.46 -58.34 8.01
N ALA A 591 75.40 -59.13 8.21
CA ALA A 591 75.36 -60.23 9.18
C ALA A 591 76.53 -61.24 9.08
N PRO A 592 77.08 -61.58 7.89
CA PRO A 592 78.22 -62.49 7.78
C PRO A 592 79.58 -61.89 8.21
N TYR A 593 79.70 -60.56 8.30
CA TYR A 593 80.97 -59.86 8.50
C TYR A 593 81.22 -59.43 9.97
N ASP A 594 80.26 -59.67 10.87
CA ASP A 594 80.32 -59.46 12.34
C ASP A 594 80.75 -58.04 12.81
N ASP A 595 80.57 -57.01 11.95
CA ASP A 595 80.84 -55.61 12.30
C ASP A 595 79.79 -55.05 13.29
N THR A 596 80.10 -55.13 14.58
CA THR A 596 79.17 -54.73 15.65
C THR A 596 78.77 -53.25 15.57
N ARG A 597 79.63 -52.38 15.02
CA ARG A 597 79.35 -50.95 14.92
C ARG A 597 78.40 -50.64 13.78
N LEU A 598 78.60 -51.28 12.63
CA LEU A 598 77.69 -51.16 11.49
C LEU A 598 76.31 -51.75 11.83
N ALA A 599 76.26 -52.88 12.55
CA ALA A 599 75.00 -53.46 13.02
C ALA A 599 74.22 -52.51 13.93
N GLN A 600 74.89 -51.85 14.87
CA GLN A 600 74.27 -50.84 15.73
C GLN A 600 73.78 -49.61 14.94
N GLN A 601 74.52 -49.17 13.92
CA GLN A 601 74.12 -48.05 13.08
C GLN A 601 72.88 -48.38 12.24
N LEU A 602 72.82 -49.58 11.67
CA LEU A 602 71.67 -50.06 10.90
C LEU A 602 70.44 -50.27 11.78
N GLU A 603 70.61 -50.81 12.99
CA GLU A 603 69.51 -50.93 13.96
C GLU A 603 68.97 -49.56 14.40
N GLN A 604 69.84 -48.57 14.58
CA GLN A 604 69.39 -47.19 14.85
C GLN A 604 68.67 -46.55 13.67
N ALA A 605 69.11 -46.80 12.43
CA ALA A 605 68.41 -46.35 11.24
C ALA A 605 67.02 -47.00 11.12
N ARG A 606 66.92 -48.28 11.42
CA ARG A 606 65.65 -49.05 11.44
C ARG A 606 64.67 -48.49 12.47
N LEU A 607 65.11 -48.30 13.71
CA LEU A 607 64.32 -47.68 14.79
C LEU A 607 63.86 -46.26 14.43
N SER A 608 64.69 -45.49 13.71
CA SER A 608 64.34 -44.14 13.26
C SER A 608 63.25 -44.17 12.18
N CYS A 609 63.30 -45.13 11.26
CA CYS A 609 62.26 -45.33 10.24
C CYS A 609 60.93 -45.76 10.88
N GLU A 610 60.97 -46.66 11.87
CA GLU A 610 59.77 -47.07 12.62
C GLU A 610 59.10 -45.88 13.34
N ARG A 611 59.89 -45.03 13.98
CA ARG A 611 59.37 -43.80 14.62
C ARG A 611 58.75 -42.84 13.61
N ALA A 612 59.38 -42.65 12.46
CA ALA A 612 58.86 -41.78 11.42
C ALA A 612 57.54 -42.32 10.82
N ARG A 613 57.43 -43.63 10.63
CA ARG A 613 56.18 -44.31 10.24
C ARG A 613 55.07 -44.06 11.27
N ASP A 614 55.37 -44.20 12.56
CA ASP A 614 54.38 -44.01 13.62
C ASP A 614 53.88 -42.55 13.70
N LEU A 615 54.78 -41.58 13.47
CA LEU A 615 54.44 -40.15 13.35
C LEU A 615 53.50 -39.87 12.17
N ILE A 616 53.77 -40.45 11.01
CA ILE A 616 52.91 -40.28 9.82
C ILE A 616 51.54 -40.92 10.05
N ARG A 617 51.51 -42.08 10.71
CA ARG A 617 50.26 -42.75 11.07
C ARG A 617 49.39 -41.89 11.99
N GLN A 618 50.00 -41.22 12.98
CA GLN A 618 49.29 -40.25 13.83
C GLN A 618 48.79 -39.03 13.04
N MET A 619 49.57 -38.54 12.07
CA MET A 619 49.19 -37.44 11.18
C MET A 619 47.98 -37.81 10.30
N LEU A 620 47.94 -39.05 9.80
CA LEU A 620 46.81 -39.61 9.04
C LEU A 620 45.55 -39.77 9.90
N THR A 621 45.68 -40.19 11.16
CA THR A 621 44.54 -40.26 12.09
C THR A 621 43.95 -38.88 12.41
N PHE A 622 44.76 -37.82 12.38
CA PHE A 622 44.30 -36.43 12.53
C PHE A 622 43.63 -35.88 11.25
N SER A 623 44.19 -36.22 10.08
CA SER A 623 43.72 -35.76 8.76
C SER A 623 42.44 -36.45 8.30
N ARG A 624 42.30 -37.74 8.60
CA ARG A 624 41.08 -38.49 8.38
C ARG A 624 40.16 -38.23 9.55
N GLY A 625 39.34 -37.19 9.43
CA GLY A 625 38.05 -37.15 10.12
C GLY A 625 37.19 -38.31 9.64
N GLN A 626 37.49 -39.53 10.08
CA GLN A 626 36.47 -40.58 10.10
C GLN A 626 35.38 -40.03 11.00
N ARG A 627 34.28 -39.58 10.39
CA ARG A 627 33.02 -39.37 11.10
C ARG A 627 32.75 -40.69 11.80
N GLY A 628 33.03 -40.74 13.10
CA GLY A 628 32.72 -41.91 13.92
C GLY A 628 31.23 -42.16 13.81
N GLU A 629 30.78 -43.40 14.05
CA GLU A 629 29.35 -43.69 14.15
C GLU A 629 28.95 -43.45 15.61
N PRO A 630 28.35 -42.29 15.95
CA PRO A 630 28.08 -41.96 17.33
C PRO A 630 26.98 -42.90 17.82
N ARG A 631 27.27 -43.66 18.87
CA ARG A 631 26.30 -44.56 19.49
C ARG A 631 26.13 -44.23 20.97
N PRO A 632 24.99 -44.59 21.59
CA PRO A 632 24.84 -44.47 23.04
C PRO A 632 25.90 -45.32 23.75
N VAL A 633 26.78 -44.68 24.50
CA VAL A 633 27.85 -45.31 25.29
C VAL A 633 27.67 -44.95 26.76
N ALA A 634 27.70 -45.97 27.63
CA ALA A 634 27.85 -45.76 29.06
C ALA A 634 29.35 -45.54 29.37
N LEU A 635 29.72 -44.35 29.80
CA LEU A 635 31.13 -43.96 29.95
C LEU A 635 31.87 -44.79 31.00
N GLY A 636 31.26 -45.10 32.14
CA GLY A 636 31.88 -45.88 33.22
C GLY A 636 32.48 -47.20 32.74
N PRO A 637 31.67 -48.12 32.18
CA PRO A 637 32.16 -49.39 31.64
C PRO A 637 33.20 -49.25 30.52
N ALA A 638 33.00 -48.31 29.59
CA ALA A 638 33.92 -48.08 28.47
C ALA A 638 35.32 -47.63 28.95
N ILE A 639 35.35 -46.68 29.90
CA ILE A 639 36.60 -46.17 30.47
C ILE A 639 37.29 -47.22 31.35
N ALA A 640 36.52 -48.06 32.06
CA ALA A 640 37.09 -49.16 32.84
C ALA A 640 37.89 -50.14 31.95
N GLU A 641 37.35 -50.46 30.78
CA GLU A 641 38.01 -51.31 29.79
C GLU A 641 39.28 -50.67 29.24
N ALA A 642 39.22 -49.42 28.81
CA ALA A 642 40.37 -48.71 28.26
C ALA A 642 41.47 -48.48 29.31
N THR A 643 41.10 -48.18 30.56
CA THR A 643 42.07 -47.97 31.67
C THR A 643 42.82 -49.25 32.03
N ARG A 644 42.18 -50.42 31.89
CA ARG A 644 42.83 -51.71 32.07
C ARG A 644 43.93 -51.96 31.03
N LEU A 645 43.75 -51.51 29.78
CA LEU A 645 44.78 -51.57 28.74
C LEU A 645 45.91 -50.56 29.00
N LEU A 646 45.58 -49.35 29.46
CA LEU A 646 46.57 -48.31 29.81
C LEU A 646 47.51 -48.74 30.94
N ARG A 647 47.05 -49.53 31.92
CA ARG A 647 47.91 -50.08 32.97
C ARG A 647 49.06 -50.93 32.43
N ALA A 648 48.89 -51.56 31.27
CA ALA A 648 49.93 -52.38 30.65
C ALA A 648 50.98 -51.56 29.87
N SER A 649 50.66 -50.32 29.49
CA SER A 649 51.54 -49.44 28.68
C SER A 649 52.27 -48.37 29.49
N LEU A 650 51.95 -48.23 30.78
CA LEU A 650 52.54 -47.23 31.67
C LEU A 650 53.67 -47.82 32.54
N PRO A 651 54.73 -47.06 32.86
CA PRO A 651 55.77 -47.50 33.78
C PRO A 651 55.19 -47.85 35.16
N SER A 652 55.75 -48.85 35.85
CA SER A 652 55.31 -49.27 37.19
C SER A 652 55.41 -48.18 38.27
N SER A 653 56.10 -47.09 37.98
CA SER A 653 56.27 -45.91 38.81
C SER A 653 55.14 -44.88 38.69
N VAL A 654 54.15 -45.08 37.82
CA VAL A 654 52.94 -44.24 37.69
C VAL A 654 51.74 -44.96 38.30
N GLU A 655 51.16 -44.40 39.37
CA GLU A 655 49.95 -44.94 40.01
C GLU A 655 48.70 -44.47 39.27
N ILE A 656 47.84 -45.39 38.82
CA ILE A 656 46.56 -45.05 38.17
C ILE A 656 45.39 -45.25 39.14
N ARG A 657 44.70 -44.15 39.48
CA ARG A 657 43.49 -44.15 40.29
C ARG A 657 42.26 -43.95 39.41
N THR A 658 41.27 -44.80 39.58
CA THR A 658 40.01 -44.78 38.81
C THR A 658 38.83 -44.52 39.72
N GLU A 659 38.04 -43.50 39.40
CA GLU A 659 36.83 -43.09 40.12
C GLU A 659 35.66 -43.05 39.11
N LEU A 660 35.04 -44.20 38.88
CA LEU A 660 34.01 -44.37 37.85
C LEU A 660 32.65 -44.49 38.52
N ASP A 661 31.70 -43.68 38.07
CA ASP A 661 30.30 -43.76 38.49
C ASP A 661 29.52 -44.69 37.54
N ASP A 662 28.88 -45.71 38.12
CA ASP A 662 28.18 -46.78 37.40
C ASP A 662 26.76 -46.37 36.97
N GLU A 663 26.18 -45.32 37.56
CA GLU A 663 24.80 -44.86 37.32
C GLU A 663 24.74 -43.54 36.53
N LEU A 664 25.50 -43.44 35.43
CA LEU A 664 25.50 -42.25 34.56
C LEU A 664 24.59 -42.42 33.33
N PRO A 665 23.90 -41.36 32.88
CA PRO A 665 23.23 -41.36 31.59
C PRO A 665 24.19 -41.69 30.45
N ALA A 666 23.70 -42.38 29.42
CA ALA A 666 24.51 -42.62 28.23
C ALA A 666 24.87 -41.29 27.54
N VAL A 667 26.00 -41.26 26.85
CA VAL A 667 26.39 -40.17 25.96
C VAL A 667 26.44 -40.68 24.53
N LEU A 668 26.16 -39.81 23.56
CA LEU A 668 26.27 -40.17 22.16
C LEU A 668 27.71 -39.92 21.71
N ILE A 669 28.52 -40.97 21.60
CA ILE A 669 29.92 -40.87 21.16
C ILE A 669 30.38 -42.12 20.42
N ASP A 670 31.27 -41.95 19.45
CA ASP A 670 31.98 -43.09 18.86
C ASP A 670 32.99 -43.68 19.88
N PRO A 671 32.92 -45.00 20.18
CA PRO A 671 33.80 -45.62 21.19
C PRO A 671 35.29 -45.58 20.83
N VAL A 672 35.63 -45.69 19.54
CA VAL A 672 37.03 -45.65 19.10
C VAL A 672 37.57 -44.24 19.30
N GLN A 673 36.76 -43.22 18.99
CA GLN A 673 37.11 -41.84 19.26
C GLN A 673 37.16 -41.53 20.77
N LEU A 674 36.30 -42.13 21.58
CA LEU A 674 36.36 -42.05 23.05
C LEU A 674 37.68 -42.63 23.59
N ASP A 675 38.08 -43.81 23.12
CA ASP A 675 39.36 -44.43 23.46
C ASP A 675 40.53 -43.53 23.06
N GLN A 676 40.43 -42.87 21.90
CA GLN A 676 41.43 -41.94 21.41
C GLN A 676 41.54 -40.68 22.28
N VAL A 677 40.42 -40.12 22.74
CA VAL A 677 40.42 -38.99 23.69
C VAL A 677 41.11 -39.38 24.98
N LEU A 678 40.72 -40.52 25.56
CA LEU A 678 41.29 -41.00 26.81
C LEU A 678 42.79 -41.30 26.69
N LEU A 679 43.21 -41.95 25.61
CA LEU A 679 44.62 -42.29 25.35
C LEU A 679 45.47 -41.02 25.20
N ASN A 680 45.01 -40.04 24.43
CA ASN A 680 45.74 -38.77 24.23
C ASN A 680 45.92 -38.00 25.54
N LEU A 681 44.85 -37.89 26.34
CA LEU A 681 44.92 -37.23 27.66
C LEU A 681 45.84 -37.99 28.62
N SER A 682 45.76 -39.33 28.64
CA SER A 682 46.57 -40.18 29.52
C SER A 682 48.06 -40.16 29.16
N ILE A 683 48.40 -40.14 27.87
CA ILE A 683 49.79 -40.00 27.39
C ILE A 683 50.35 -38.64 27.76
N ASN A 684 49.58 -37.56 27.58
CA ASN A 684 50.02 -36.22 27.96
C ASN A 684 50.27 -36.11 29.46
N ALA A 685 49.37 -36.68 30.27
CA ALA A 685 49.53 -36.77 31.71
C ALA A 685 50.79 -37.57 32.10
N ARG A 686 51.00 -38.76 31.52
CA ARG A 686 52.21 -39.57 31.74
C ARG A 686 53.49 -38.78 31.46
N ASP A 687 53.53 -38.11 30.31
CA ASP A 687 54.72 -37.38 29.89
C ASP A 687 55.01 -36.18 30.82
N ALA A 688 53.98 -35.55 31.38
CA ALA A 688 54.11 -34.49 32.38
C ALA A 688 54.68 -34.99 33.72
N LEU A 689 54.46 -36.26 34.07
CA LEU A 689 54.91 -36.87 35.33
C LEU A 689 56.41 -37.23 35.35
N HIS A 690 57.13 -37.14 34.22
CA HIS A 690 58.57 -37.45 34.11
C HIS A 690 58.97 -38.80 34.73
N GLY A 691 58.07 -39.77 34.68
CA GLY A 691 58.30 -41.14 35.16
C GLY A 691 57.75 -41.48 36.54
N SER A 692 57.29 -40.54 37.37
CA SER A 692 56.65 -40.90 38.67
C SER A 692 55.53 -39.95 39.06
N GLY A 693 54.41 -40.48 39.56
CA GLY A 693 53.30 -39.68 40.07
C GLY A 693 51.96 -40.40 39.94
N THR A 694 50.87 -39.65 40.09
CA THR A 694 49.51 -40.21 40.06
C THR A 694 48.73 -39.71 38.86
N LEU A 695 48.16 -40.63 38.10
CA LEU A 695 47.17 -40.40 37.05
C LEU A 695 45.78 -40.72 37.62
N ARG A 696 44.86 -39.76 37.59
CA ARG A 696 43.47 -39.92 37.99
C ARG A 696 42.58 -39.93 36.76
N VAL A 697 41.71 -40.93 36.64
CA VAL A 697 40.71 -41.02 35.57
C VAL A 697 39.36 -41.26 36.23
N GLY A 698 38.35 -40.49 35.87
CA GLY A 698 37.03 -40.70 36.44
C GLY A 698 35.88 -40.14 35.63
N THR A 699 34.66 -40.46 36.06
CA THR A 699 33.43 -39.99 35.45
C THR A 699 32.46 -39.43 36.49
N ALA A 700 31.69 -38.41 36.13
CA ALA A 700 30.72 -37.81 37.04
C ALA A 700 29.53 -37.16 36.31
N TRP A 701 28.37 -37.09 36.97
CA TRP A 701 27.24 -36.27 36.53
C TRP A 701 27.45 -34.78 36.85
N ARG A 702 27.20 -33.89 35.88
CA ARG A 702 27.28 -32.43 36.02
C ARG A 702 25.99 -31.77 35.55
N GLY A 703 24.97 -31.80 36.41
CA GLY A 703 23.71 -31.12 36.16
C GLY A 703 23.83 -29.59 36.28
N GLY A 704 23.25 -28.86 35.33
CA GLY A 704 23.18 -27.40 35.32
C GLY A 704 24.53 -26.69 35.32
N TRP A 705 25.57 -27.33 34.79
CA TRP A 705 26.92 -26.77 34.76
C TRP A 705 26.94 -25.48 33.94
N ARG A 706 27.71 -24.48 34.39
CA ARG A 706 27.90 -23.19 33.71
C ARG A 706 29.37 -22.80 33.75
N GLY A 707 29.93 -22.43 32.61
CA GLY A 707 31.32 -21.99 32.53
C GLY A 707 31.71 -21.53 31.13
N VAL A 708 33.02 -21.48 30.89
CA VAL A 708 33.60 -21.18 29.57
C VAL A 708 34.46 -22.38 29.15
N CYS A 709 34.25 -22.87 27.93
CA CYS A 709 35.10 -23.91 27.38
C CYS A 709 36.52 -23.37 27.19
N THR A 710 37.53 -23.99 27.79
CA THR A 710 38.94 -23.57 27.66
C THR A 710 39.40 -23.63 26.20
N SER A 711 38.81 -24.55 25.43
CA SER A 711 39.23 -24.87 24.07
C SER A 711 38.56 -24.00 23.00
N CYS A 712 37.23 -23.81 23.01
CA CYS A 712 36.51 -23.00 22.01
C CYS A 712 36.11 -21.60 22.50
N ARG A 713 36.35 -21.27 23.78
CA ARG A 713 36.03 -19.98 24.43
C ARG A 713 34.55 -19.60 24.45
N GLN A 714 33.65 -20.54 24.13
CA GLN A 714 32.21 -20.33 24.21
C GLN A 714 31.73 -20.42 25.66
N SER A 715 30.74 -19.60 26.00
CA SER A 715 29.97 -19.75 27.24
C SER A 715 29.04 -20.95 27.11
N VAL A 716 29.08 -21.83 28.09
CA VAL A 716 28.51 -23.18 28.01
C VAL A 716 27.68 -23.44 29.25
N ALA A 717 26.45 -23.92 29.05
CA ALA A 717 25.47 -24.15 30.11
C ALA A 717 24.60 -25.38 29.77
N GLY A 718 24.44 -26.33 30.70
CA GLY A 718 23.64 -27.53 30.48
C GLY A 718 23.94 -28.69 31.41
N ASP A 719 23.28 -29.82 31.15
CA ASP A 719 23.49 -31.09 31.85
C ASP A 719 24.49 -31.95 31.06
N TYR A 720 25.59 -32.34 31.71
CA TYR A 720 26.68 -33.08 31.09
C TYR A 720 27.07 -34.31 31.88
N VAL A 721 27.57 -35.32 31.18
CA VAL A 721 28.37 -36.40 31.75
C VAL A 721 29.83 -36.05 31.56
N GLU A 722 30.56 -35.96 32.64
CA GLU A 722 31.98 -35.61 32.68
C GLU A 722 32.84 -36.87 32.58
N LEU A 723 33.86 -36.83 31.74
CA LEU A 723 35.09 -37.64 31.82
C LEU A 723 36.22 -36.71 32.27
N TYR A 724 36.91 -37.01 33.36
CA TYR A 724 38.11 -36.25 33.75
C TYR A 724 39.37 -37.10 33.76
N VAL A 725 40.48 -36.49 33.32
CA VAL A 725 41.83 -37.05 33.38
C VAL A 725 42.73 -36.03 34.07
N GLY A 726 43.29 -36.39 35.22
CA GLY A 726 44.14 -35.53 36.03
C GLY A 726 45.51 -36.11 36.30
N ASP A 727 46.53 -35.27 36.30
CA ASP A 727 47.91 -35.61 36.64
C ASP A 727 48.40 -34.86 37.90
N SER A 728 49.41 -35.40 38.56
CA SER A 728 50.13 -34.76 39.68
C SER A 728 51.44 -34.09 39.22
N GLY A 729 51.52 -33.65 37.96
CA GLY A 729 52.71 -33.07 37.34
C GLY A 729 52.90 -31.58 37.66
N PRO A 730 53.74 -30.87 36.89
CA PRO A 730 54.08 -29.47 37.15
C PRO A 730 52.95 -28.48 36.83
N GLY A 731 51.84 -28.91 36.23
CA GLY A 731 50.76 -28.03 35.77
C GLY A 731 51.12 -27.25 34.50
N ILE A 732 50.17 -26.46 33.99
CA ILE A 732 50.28 -25.70 32.74
C ILE A 732 50.38 -24.19 33.04
N LEU A 733 51.32 -23.51 32.38
CA LEU A 733 51.48 -22.06 32.49
C LEU A 733 50.31 -21.32 31.80
N PRO A 734 49.85 -20.16 32.33
CA PRO A 734 48.72 -19.42 31.74
C PRO A 734 48.88 -19.08 30.25
N GLU A 735 50.10 -18.72 29.82
CA GLU A 735 50.43 -18.40 28.42
C GLU A 735 50.25 -19.58 27.46
N VAL A 736 50.33 -20.81 27.99
CA VAL A 736 50.19 -22.04 27.22
C VAL A 736 48.71 -22.40 27.01
N LEU A 737 47.82 -22.01 27.94
CA LEU A 737 46.39 -22.33 27.90
C LEU A 737 45.69 -21.77 26.65
N ASP A 738 46.18 -20.65 26.12
CA ASP A 738 45.61 -20.01 24.93
C ASP A 738 45.96 -20.74 23.62
N ARG A 739 47.03 -21.54 23.61
CA ARG A 739 47.59 -22.14 22.39
C ARG A 739 47.69 -23.67 22.43
N MET A 740 47.44 -24.29 23.59
CA MET A 740 47.63 -25.73 23.78
C MET A 740 46.75 -26.62 22.90
N PHE A 741 45.66 -26.09 22.35
CA PHE A 741 44.78 -26.79 21.41
C PHE A 741 45.10 -26.48 19.94
N ASP A 742 46.07 -25.59 19.67
CA ASP A 742 46.53 -25.30 18.31
C ASP A 742 47.26 -26.53 17.73
N PRO A 743 46.99 -26.92 16.47
CA PRO A 743 47.73 -27.99 15.82
C PRO A 743 49.24 -27.71 15.80
N PHE A 744 50.04 -28.75 16.07
CA PHE A 744 51.51 -28.72 16.11
C PHE A 744 52.13 -27.90 17.25
N PHE A 745 51.33 -27.32 18.14
CA PHE A 745 51.83 -26.64 19.32
C PHE A 745 52.28 -27.67 20.38
N SER A 746 53.53 -27.57 20.85
CA SER A 746 54.11 -28.45 21.86
C SER A 746 55.11 -27.69 22.72
N THR A 747 55.11 -27.96 24.02
CA THR A 747 56.11 -27.44 24.98
C THR A 747 57.28 -28.42 25.21
N LYS A 748 57.28 -29.58 24.54
CA LYS A 748 58.33 -30.61 24.63
C LYS A 748 59.50 -30.28 23.69
N GLU A 749 60.70 -30.78 23.99
CA GLU A 749 61.88 -30.67 23.11
C GLU A 749 61.56 -31.16 21.68
N VAL A 750 62.18 -30.54 20.68
CA VAL A 750 61.99 -30.86 19.26
C VAL A 750 62.22 -32.36 19.03
N GLY A 751 61.17 -33.06 18.58
CA GLY A 751 61.18 -34.51 18.34
C GLY A 751 60.62 -35.39 19.45
N LYS A 752 60.26 -34.85 20.63
CA LYS A 752 59.65 -35.59 21.76
C LYS A 752 58.13 -35.41 21.92
N GLY A 753 57.47 -34.71 20.99
CA GLY A 753 56.02 -34.56 20.98
C GLY A 753 55.49 -34.10 19.62
N SER A 754 54.39 -34.70 19.16
CA SER A 754 53.77 -34.38 17.86
C SER A 754 52.99 -33.06 17.86
N GLY A 755 52.61 -32.54 19.04
CA GLY A 755 51.77 -31.35 19.17
C GLY A 755 50.34 -31.52 18.60
N MET A 756 49.94 -32.74 18.25
CA MET A 756 48.63 -33.02 17.64
C MET A 756 47.60 -33.56 18.64
N GLY A 757 48.02 -34.17 19.75
CA GLY A 757 47.12 -34.92 20.65
C GLY A 757 45.98 -34.08 21.23
N LEU A 758 46.24 -32.87 21.72
CA LEU A 758 45.19 -31.99 22.28
C LEU A 758 44.29 -31.37 21.19
N ALA A 759 44.83 -31.10 20.00
CA ALA A 759 44.04 -30.66 18.85
C ALA A 759 43.07 -31.76 18.38
N THR A 760 43.48 -33.03 18.44
CA THR A 760 42.59 -34.18 18.19
C THR A 760 41.50 -34.29 19.24
N VAL A 761 41.85 -34.14 20.53
CA VAL A 761 40.85 -34.14 21.62
C VAL A 761 39.85 -33.00 21.44
N HIS A 762 40.31 -31.79 21.08
CA HIS A 762 39.43 -30.68 20.72
C HIS A 762 38.44 -31.07 19.61
N GLY A 763 38.94 -31.61 18.51
CA GLY A 763 38.12 -31.97 17.35
C GLY A 763 37.04 -33.00 17.69
N ILE A 764 37.43 -34.12 18.31
CA ILE A 764 36.51 -35.21 18.67
C ILE A 764 35.43 -34.73 19.64
N VAL A 765 35.81 -34.00 20.68
CA VAL A 765 34.88 -33.57 21.73
C VAL A 765 33.84 -32.61 21.17
N HIS A 766 34.23 -31.64 20.34
CA HIS A 766 33.28 -30.69 19.74
C HIS A 766 32.45 -31.30 18.60
N GLU A 767 32.98 -32.29 17.86
CA GLU A 767 32.19 -33.09 16.91
C GLU A 767 31.00 -33.76 17.62
N HIS A 768 31.20 -34.18 18.86
CA HIS A 768 30.18 -34.80 19.72
C HIS A 768 29.41 -33.78 20.58
N CYS A 769 29.40 -32.50 20.19
CA CYS A 769 28.72 -31.42 20.91
C CYS A 769 29.15 -31.25 22.37
N GLY A 770 30.35 -31.72 22.71
CA GLY A 770 30.95 -31.61 24.02
C GLY A 770 31.88 -30.41 24.16
N HIS A 771 32.35 -30.19 25.38
CA HIS A 771 33.25 -29.09 25.74
C HIS A 771 34.40 -29.56 26.63
N ILE A 772 35.50 -28.82 26.61
CA ILE A 772 36.71 -29.14 27.38
C ILE A 772 36.97 -28.00 28.37
N VAL A 773 37.13 -28.35 29.63
CA VAL A 773 37.51 -27.44 30.71
C VAL A 773 38.81 -27.94 31.32
N VAL A 774 39.76 -27.04 31.51
CA VAL A 774 41.06 -27.37 32.11
C VAL A 774 41.21 -26.62 33.42
N ASP A 775 41.35 -27.37 34.51
CA ASP A 775 41.74 -26.84 35.82
C ASP A 775 43.22 -27.18 36.06
N THR A 776 44.04 -26.15 36.22
CA THR A 776 45.49 -26.33 36.38
C THR A 776 46.10 -25.13 37.09
N ALA A 777 47.14 -25.40 37.87
CA ALA A 777 47.97 -24.38 38.48
C ALA A 777 49.44 -24.86 38.52
N PRO A 778 50.42 -23.95 38.37
CA PRO A 778 51.83 -24.32 38.48
C PRO A 778 52.12 -25.06 39.80
N GLY A 779 52.74 -26.24 39.69
CA GLY A 779 53.11 -27.11 40.80
C GLY A 779 51.97 -27.95 41.41
N ARG A 780 50.74 -27.89 40.87
CA ARG A 780 49.58 -28.65 41.38
C ARG A 780 49.04 -29.70 40.40
N GLY A 781 49.65 -29.85 39.24
CA GLY A 781 49.17 -30.74 38.17
C GLY A 781 48.09 -30.10 37.30
N SER A 782 47.49 -30.93 36.45
CA SER A 782 46.44 -30.49 35.51
C SER A 782 45.29 -31.48 35.54
N VAL A 783 44.07 -30.98 35.39
CA VAL A 783 42.85 -31.78 35.27
C VAL A 783 42.12 -31.34 34.01
N PHE A 784 41.98 -32.26 33.07
CA PHE A 784 41.20 -32.09 31.85
C PHE A 784 39.82 -32.69 32.07
N GLN A 785 38.78 -31.89 31.92
CA GLN A 785 37.38 -32.27 32.06
C GLN A 785 36.73 -32.21 30.67
N VAL A 786 36.29 -33.36 30.18
CA VAL A 786 35.54 -33.51 28.94
C VAL A 786 34.06 -33.63 29.31
N LEU A 787 33.29 -32.62 28.93
CA LEU A 787 31.86 -32.52 29.20
C LEU A 787 31.08 -32.97 27.95
N LEU A 788 30.39 -34.11 28.03
CA LEU A 788 29.58 -34.64 26.94
C LEU A 788 28.09 -34.51 27.26
N PRO A 789 27.22 -34.12 26.30
CA PRO A 789 25.80 -34.00 26.54
C PRO A 789 25.17 -35.33 26.96
N ALA A 790 24.37 -35.31 28.02
CA ALA A 790 23.65 -36.49 28.48
C ALA A 790 22.49 -36.84 27.54
N LEU A 791 22.36 -38.11 27.15
CA LEU A 791 21.12 -38.61 26.54
C LEU A 791 20.04 -38.66 27.62
N GLN A 792 19.00 -37.85 27.47
CA GLN A 792 17.85 -37.91 28.37
C GLN A 792 17.26 -39.33 28.39
N PRO A 793 16.87 -39.87 29.56
CA PRO A 793 16.05 -41.08 29.62
C PRO A 793 14.74 -40.77 28.88
N ARG A 794 14.37 -41.58 27.89
CA ARG A 794 13.07 -41.43 27.21
C ARG A 794 11.94 -41.44 28.26
N ALA A 795 11.37 -40.28 28.52
CA ALA A 795 10.09 -40.17 29.19
C ALA A 795 9.00 -40.78 28.31
N HIS A 796 8.15 -41.57 28.93
CA HIS A 796 6.97 -42.20 28.35
C HIS A 796 6.21 -41.28 27.37
N ALA A 797 5.90 -41.84 26.20
CA ALA A 797 4.85 -41.32 25.33
C ALA A 797 3.50 -41.39 26.07
N VAL A 798 2.92 -40.22 26.33
CA VAL A 798 1.51 -40.01 26.71
C VAL A 798 1.04 -38.84 25.84
N GLY A 799 0.00 -38.93 25.01
CA GLY A 799 -0.84 -40.06 24.67
C GLY A 799 -1.40 -39.85 23.25
N SER A 800 -1.71 -40.95 22.60
CA SER A 800 -2.57 -40.98 21.43
C SER A 800 -4.00 -40.60 21.84
N ASP A 801 -4.60 -39.68 21.09
CA ASP A 801 -6.04 -39.63 20.98
C ASP A 801 -6.54 -40.91 20.29
N ARG A 802 -7.60 -41.46 20.87
CA ARG A 802 -8.24 -42.71 20.50
C ARG A 802 -8.83 -42.65 19.09
N GLN A 803 -8.72 -43.77 18.34
CA GLN A 803 -9.89 -44.61 18.02
C GLN A 803 -9.52 -45.91 17.27
N GLY A 804 -9.99 -47.02 17.85
CA GLY A 804 -10.27 -48.32 17.21
C GLY A 804 -9.11 -49.32 17.13
N ALA A 805 -9.25 -50.62 17.42
CA ALA A 805 -10.33 -51.43 17.96
C ALA A 805 -9.75 -52.86 18.22
N PHE A 806 -10.34 -53.60 19.18
CA PHE A 806 -10.23 -55.06 19.44
C PHE A 806 -8.84 -55.59 19.88
N GLY A 807 -8.64 -56.21 21.05
CA GLY A 807 -9.32 -57.39 21.62
C GLY A 807 -8.68 -58.65 21.01
N ILE A 808 -7.85 -59.43 21.71
CA ILE A 808 -8.24 -60.53 22.61
C ILE A 808 -7.00 -61.05 23.37
N GLU A 809 -7.27 -61.51 24.60
CA GLU A 809 -6.42 -62.12 25.63
C GLU A 809 -5.77 -63.46 25.24
N SER A 810 -4.65 -63.82 25.89
CA SER A 810 -4.63 -64.83 26.98
C SER A 810 -3.22 -65.35 27.28
N ASN A 811 -2.79 -65.20 28.54
CA ASN A 811 -2.21 -66.18 29.51
C ASN A 811 -1.39 -67.38 28.99
N ALA A 812 -0.48 -68.02 29.74
CA ALA A 812 0.30 -67.84 30.97
C ALA A 812 1.01 -69.21 31.19
N ASP A 813 2.08 -69.21 31.97
CA ASP A 813 2.56 -70.31 32.84
C ASP A 813 3.34 -71.55 32.31
N SER A 814 4.56 -71.64 32.86
CA SER A 814 5.16 -72.76 33.63
C SER A 814 5.71 -74.01 32.89
N ALA A 815 7.01 -74.30 33.06
CA ALA A 815 7.62 -75.34 33.94
C ALA A 815 7.84 -76.68 33.19
N ASP A 816 8.80 -77.58 33.43
CA ASP A 816 10.00 -77.71 34.26
C ASP A 816 10.78 -78.96 33.74
N ALA A 817 12.13 -78.92 33.74
CA ALA A 817 13.11 -80.03 33.96
C ALA A 817 13.17 -81.30 33.03
N PRO A 818 14.18 -82.22 33.15
CA PRO A 818 15.65 -82.05 33.09
C PRO A 818 16.45 -83.14 32.30
N ALA A 819 17.78 -82.90 32.16
CA ALA A 819 18.96 -83.80 32.16
C ALA A 819 19.38 -84.73 30.96
N THR A 820 20.45 -84.29 30.26
CA THR A 820 21.65 -84.99 29.65
C THR A 820 21.48 -86.13 28.61
N PRO A 821 22.42 -86.37 27.65
CA PRO A 821 23.89 -86.12 27.70
C PRO A 821 24.58 -85.59 26.39
N GLY A 822 25.87 -85.22 26.50
CA GLY A 822 26.89 -85.47 25.45
C GLY A 822 27.50 -84.31 24.64
N VAL A 823 28.57 -83.68 25.18
CA VAL A 823 29.95 -83.42 24.65
C VAL A 823 30.15 -83.40 23.10
N PRO A 824 30.86 -82.42 22.49
CA PRO A 824 32.28 -82.05 22.74
C PRO A 824 32.54 -80.56 23.05
N GLU A 825 33.25 -80.22 24.13
CA GLU A 825 34.72 -80.16 24.30
C GLU A 825 35.43 -79.02 23.53
N CYS A 826 35.45 -77.82 24.16
CA CYS A 826 36.61 -77.09 24.73
C CYS A 826 38.04 -77.31 24.14
N PRO A 827 39.03 -76.37 24.30
CA PRO A 827 39.15 -75.50 25.47
C PRO A 827 39.73 -74.07 25.29
N GLU A 828 39.54 -73.32 26.37
CA GLU A 828 40.24 -72.12 26.80
C GLU A 828 41.68 -72.39 27.35
N ARG A 829 42.48 -71.32 27.32
CA ARG A 829 43.34 -70.75 28.39
C ARG A 829 44.57 -71.48 29.00
N VAL A 830 45.65 -70.69 28.97
CA VAL A 830 46.59 -70.30 30.06
C VAL A 830 47.64 -71.30 30.54
N GLY A 831 48.92 -70.88 30.48
CA GLY A 831 50.02 -71.53 31.18
C GLY A 831 51.36 -70.78 31.11
N ARG A 832 51.90 -70.46 32.29
CA ARG A 832 53.11 -69.69 32.64
C ARG A 832 54.48 -70.21 32.15
N ALA A 833 55.42 -69.25 32.10
CA ALA A 833 56.81 -69.25 32.61
C ALA A 833 57.92 -70.14 32.01
N GLY A 834 59.05 -69.48 31.70
CA GLY A 834 60.36 -69.84 32.28
C GLY A 834 61.38 -70.58 31.39
N VAL A 835 62.60 -70.04 31.39
CA VAL A 835 63.90 -70.67 31.12
C VAL A 835 64.32 -70.80 29.65
N GLY A 836 65.56 -70.35 29.40
CA GLY A 836 66.19 -70.28 28.09
C GLY A 836 66.67 -71.61 27.51
N GLY A 837 67.16 -71.50 26.27
CA GLY A 837 67.69 -72.59 25.48
C GLY A 837 67.88 -72.16 24.03
N SER A 838 69.13 -71.81 23.71
CA SER A 838 69.83 -71.78 22.42
C SER A 838 69.14 -72.18 21.09
N ALA A 839 69.46 -71.37 20.06
CA ALA A 839 69.77 -71.71 18.65
C ALA A 839 68.61 -72.22 17.74
N PRO A 840 68.70 -72.11 16.38
CA PRO A 840 69.84 -71.71 15.55
C PRO A 840 69.55 -70.54 14.57
N SER A 841 70.63 -69.93 14.08
CA SER A 841 70.68 -69.26 12.78
C SER A 841 70.20 -70.25 11.70
N CYS A 842 69.10 -69.93 11.02
CA CYS A 842 68.67 -70.68 9.85
C CYS A 842 68.45 -69.66 8.74
N GLU A 843 69.41 -69.59 7.81
CA GLU A 843 69.13 -69.03 6.49
C GLU A 843 67.85 -69.70 5.95
N PRO A 844 66.89 -68.93 5.42
CA PRO A 844 65.72 -69.52 4.80
C PRO A 844 66.17 -70.44 3.65
N PRO A 845 65.67 -71.67 3.54
CA PRO A 845 66.01 -72.54 2.43
C PRO A 845 65.60 -71.88 1.12
N GLY A 846 66.49 -71.90 0.11
CA GLY A 846 66.22 -71.31 -1.19
C GLY A 846 64.91 -71.83 -1.79
N LEU A 847 64.11 -70.92 -2.34
CA LEU A 847 62.90 -71.22 -3.11
C LEU A 847 63.29 -71.39 -4.59
N ALA A 848 62.50 -72.15 -5.34
CA ALA A 848 62.66 -72.28 -6.79
C ALA A 848 61.33 -71.98 -7.49
N GLY A 849 61.38 -71.18 -8.55
CA GLY A 849 60.23 -70.79 -9.35
C GLY A 849 60.39 -69.39 -9.92
N THR A 850 59.47 -69.01 -10.80
CA THR A 850 59.46 -67.71 -11.48
C THR A 850 58.30 -66.86 -10.95
N VAL A 851 58.61 -65.70 -10.37
CA VAL A 851 57.62 -64.73 -9.88
C VAL A 851 57.45 -63.60 -10.89
N LEU A 852 56.21 -63.40 -11.34
CA LEU A 852 55.81 -62.19 -12.07
C LEU A 852 55.53 -61.09 -11.05
N LEU A 853 56.37 -60.07 -11.01
CA LEU A 853 56.27 -58.95 -10.08
C LEU A 853 55.78 -57.70 -10.83
N VAL A 854 54.72 -57.06 -10.33
CA VAL A 854 54.16 -55.84 -10.92
C VAL A 854 54.00 -54.76 -9.85
N ASP A 855 54.75 -53.67 -10.00
CA ASP A 855 54.70 -52.49 -9.12
C ASP A 855 55.15 -51.28 -9.94
N ASP A 856 54.34 -50.21 -9.98
CA ASP A 856 54.61 -49.02 -10.78
C ASP A 856 55.73 -48.15 -10.21
N GLU A 857 56.05 -48.32 -8.94
CA GLU A 857 57.17 -47.65 -8.30
C GLU A 857 58.46 -48.42 -8.58
N THR A 858 59.27 -47.89 -9.50
CA THR A 858 60.46 -48.59 -10.04
C THR A 858 61.49 -48.95 -8.95
N GLN A 859 61.54 -48.18 -7.86
CA GLN A 859 62.41 -48.44 -6.71
C GLN A 859 61.93 -49.63 -5.89
N VAL A 860 60.61 -49.73 -5.64
CA VAL A 860 59.99 -50.87 -4.95
C VAL A 860 60.12 -52.13 -5.80
N LEU A 861 59.86 -52.01 -7.11
CA LEU A 861 60.06 -53.09 -8.08
C LEU A 861 61.50 -53.62 -8.03
N GLY A 862 62.51 -52.73 -8.03
CA GLY A 862 63.92 -53.10 -7.94
C GLY A 862 64.28 -53.80 -6.64
N PHE A 863 63.87 -53.23 -5.50
CA PHE A 863 64.08 -53.82 -4.17
C PHE A 863 63.45 -55.21 -4.04
N MET A 864 62.17 -55.34 -4.40
CA MET A 864 61.44 -56.60 -4.31
C MET A 864 62.05 -57.65 -5.25
N SER A 865 62.53 -57.25 -6.43
CA SER A 865 63.24 -58.15 -7.34
C SER A 865 64.52 -58.67 -6.70
N GLU A 866 65.39 -57.80 -6.17
CA GLU A 866 66.62 -58.21 -5.49
C GLU A 866 66.36 -59.13 -4.29
N LEU A 867 65.32 -58.83 -3.48
CA LEU A 867 64.95 -59.63 -2.31
C LEU A 867 64.53 -61.05 -2.72
N LEU A 868 63.65 -61.17 -3.72
CA LEU A 868 63.13 -62.45 -4.20
C LEU A 868 64.22 -63.28 -4.91
N GLU A 869 65.07 -62.63 -5.71
CA GLU A 869 66.24 -63.27 -6.33
C GLU A 869 67.24 -63.76 -5.27
N GLY A 870 67.43 -63.01 -4.19
CA GLY A 870 68.22 -63.41 -3.03
C GLY A 870 67.72 -64.69 -2.35
N TRP A 871 66.44 -65.03 -2.51
CA TRP A 871 65.85 -66.28 -2.05
C TRP A 871 65.88 -67.41 -3.10
N GLY A 872 66.49 -67.21 -4.27
CA GLY A 872 66.65 -68.22 -5.32
C GLY A 872 65.57 -68.22 -6.41
N LEU A 873 64.64 -67.25 -6.38
CA LEU A 873 63.57 -67.12 -7.36
C LEU A 873 64.05 -66.38 -8.63
N GLN A 874 63.44 -66.70 -9.77
CA GLN A 874 63.57 -65.89 -10.99
C GLN A 874 62.48 -64.82 -10.99
N VAL A 875 62.81 -63.54 -11.18
CA VAL A 875 61.82 -62.46 -11.14
C VAL A 875 61.64 -61.86 -12.52
N ILE A 876 60.37 -61.75 -12.96
CA ILE A 876 59.98 -61.01 -14.16
C ILE A 876 59.24 -59.77 -13.69
N GLY A 877 59.94 -58.62 -13.69
CA GLY A 877 59.41 -57.35 -13.19
C GLY A 877 58.78 -56.48 -14.27
N PHE A 878 57.63 -55.88 -13.98
CA PHE A 878 57.00 -54.84 -14.81
C PHE A 878 56.59 -53.64 -13.97
N SER A 879 56.95 -52.43 -14.43
CA SER A 879 56.46 -51.18 -13.85
C SER A 879 55.17 -50.67 -14.50
N ASP A 880 54.80 -51.20 -15.67
CA ASP A 880 53.53 -50.90 -16.32
C ASP A 880 52.59 -52.12 -16.20
N PRO A 881 51.46 -52.00 -15.47
CA PRO A 881 50.56 -53.13 -15.29
C PRO A 881 49.81 -53.52 -16.58
N ILE A 882 49.63 -52.60 -17.54
CA ILE A 882 49.06 -52.91 -18.86
C ILE A 882 50.06 -53.70 -19.71
N GLU A 883 51.34 -53.37 -19.61
CA GLU A 883 52.40 -54.12 -20.27
C GLU A 883 52.50 -55.53 -19.68
N ALA A 884 52.47 -55.65 -18.35
CA ALA A 884 52.41 -56.94 -17.67
C ALA A 884 51.23 -57.78 -18.17
N LEU A 885 50.02 -57.21 -18.22
CA LEU A 885 48.84 -57.92 -18.72
C LEU A 885 48.96 -58.32 -20.20
N ARG A 886 49.59 -57.48 -21.04
CA ARG A 886 49.84 -57.80 -22.45
C ARG A 886 50.80 -58.99 -22.58
N GLN A 887 51.84 -59.04 -21.76
CA GLN A 887 52.81 -60.13 -21.76
C GLN A 887 52.24 -61.43 -21.19
N VAL A 888 51.37 -61.35 -20.17
CA VAL A 888 50.67 -62.52 -19.61
C VAL A 888 49.79 -63.22 -20.66
N ARG A 889 49.25 -62.48 -21.64
CA ARG A 889 48.49 -63.05 -22.77
C ARG A 889 49.35 -63.86 -23.74
N ASP A 890 50.66 -63.66 -23.79
CA ASP A 890 51.56 -64.53 -24.58
C ASP A 890 51.73 -65.86 -23.83
N ALA A 891 51.27 -66.96 -24.44
CA ALA A 891 51.34 -68.30 -23.87
C ALA A 891 52.79 -68.78 -23.64
N ARG A 892 53.79 -68.13 -24.25
CA ARG A 892 55.21 -68.47 -24.09
C ARG A 892 55.83 -67.92 -22.81
N LEU A 893 55.24 -66.89 -22.18
CA LEU A 893 55.71 -66.37 -20.91
C LEU A 893 55.35 -67.39 -19.81
N HIS A 894 56.32 -67.95 -19.09
CA HIS A 894 56.06 -68.88 -17.99
C HIS A 894 56.38 -68.22 -16.65
N PHE A 895 55.45 -68.30 -15.70
CA PHE A 895 55.62 -67.84 -14.32
C PHE A 895 54.74 -68.68 -13.39
N ASP A 896 55.22 -68.88 -12.16
CA ASP A 896 54.64 -69.75 -11.14
C ASP A 896 53.79 -68.99 -10.12
N LEU A 897 54.01 -67.68 -9.93
CA LEU A 897 53.25 -66.83 -9.01
C LEU A 897 53.20 -65.38 -9.50
N LEU A 898 52.06 -64.71 -9.28
CA LEU A 898 51.93 -63.26 -9.49
C LEU A 898 51.99 -62.54 -8.14
N LEU A 899 52.87 -61.56 -8.01
CA LEU A 899 52.94 -60.62 -6.89
C LEU A 899 52.68 -59.20 -7.43
N ALA A 900 51.58 -58.56 -7.03
CA ALA A 900 51.16 -57.28 -7.60
C ALA A 900 50.82 -56.22 -6.54
N ASP A 901 51.20 -54.97 -6.80
CA ASP A 901 50.70 -53.84 -6.00
C ASP A 901 49.21 -53.59 -6.26
N GLN A 902 48.48 -53.17 -5.24
CA GLN A 902 47.06 -52.84 -5.37
C GLN A 902 46.83 -51.51 -6.09
N THR A 903 47.64 -50.50 -5.80
CA THR A 903 47.44 -49.10 -6.21
C THR A 903 48.34 -48.71 -7.37
N MET A 904 48.07 -49.27 -8.55
CA MET A 904 48.83 -48.98 -9.77
C MET A 904 48.03 -48.10 -10.76
N PRO A 905 48.70 -47.32 -11.64
CA PRO A 905 48.07 -46.54 -12.70
C PRO A 905 47.35 -47.41 -13.73
N ARG A 906 46.23 -46.91 -14.25
CA ARG A 906 45.36 -47.52 -15.28
C ARG A 906 44.58 -48.76 -14.85
N ILE A 907 45.19 -49.74 -14.19
CA ILE A 907 44.50 -50.91 -13.64
C ILE A 907 44.98 -51.22 -12.22
N ARG A 908 44.06 -51.60 -11.34
CA ARG A 908 44.39 -51.99 -9.96
C ARG A 908 44.92 -53.41 -9.88
N GLY A 909 45.65 -53.73 -8.82
CA GLY A 909 46.15 -55.09 -8.54
C GLY A 909 45.04 -56.15 -8.60
N THR A 910 43.88 -55.89 -7.99
CA THR A 910 42.70 -56.76 -8.05
C THR A 910 42.10 -56.95 -9.46
N GLU A 911 42.26 -55.98 -10.35
CA GLU A 911 41.77 -56.06 -11.75
C GLU A 911 42.75 -56.84 -12.62
N LEU A 912 44.05 -56.61 -12.41
CA LEU A 912 45.11 -57.42 -12.98
C LEU A 912 44.96 -58.88 -12.54
N ALA A 913 44.74 -59.12 -11.25
CA ALA A 913 44.53 -60.45 -10.67
C ALA A 913 43.39 -61.19 -11.36
N ARG A 914 42.20 -60.59 -11.44
CA ARG A 914 41.06 -61.16 -12.18
C ARG A 914 41.39 -61.48 -13.63
N SER A 915 42.12 -60.60 -14.31
CA SER A 915 42.52 -60.82 -15.70
C SER A 915 43.51 -61.96 -15.86
N VAL A 916 44.44 -62.13 -14.91
CA VAL A 916 45.38 -63.26 -14.88
C VAL A 916 44.66 -64.55 -14.53
N THR A 917 43.77 -64.58 -13.54
CA THR A 917 42.96 -65.76 -13.19
C THR A 917 42.10 -66.24 -14.36
N ALA A 918 41.52 -65.33 -15.14
CA ALA A 918 40.74 -65.69 -16.32
C ALA A 918 41.59 -66.37 -17.42
N LEU A 919 42.87 -66.01 -17.54
CA LEU A 919 43.79 -66.56 -18.54
C LEU A 919 44.56 -67.79 -18.03
N ARG A 920 44.87 -67.82 -16.73
CA ARG A 920 45.73 -68.80 -16.05
C ARG A 920 45.19 -69.10 -14.64
N PRO A 921 44.08 -69.84 -14.52
CA PRO A 921 43.35 -70.02 -13.25
C PRO A 921 44.12 -70.79 -12.17
N THR A 922 45.19 -71.50 -12.53
CA THR A 922 46.01 -72.29 -11.61
C THR A 922 47.15 -71.51 -10.95
N VAL A 923 47.45 -70.29 -11.41
CA VAL A 923 48.58 -69.51 -10.88
C VAL A 923 48.14 -68.80 -9.58
N PRO A 924 48.86 -68.99 -8.45
CA PRO A 924 48.61 -68.25 -7.22
C PRO A 924 48.90 -66.76 -7.39
N ILE A 925 48.05 -65.92 -6.79
CA ILE A 925 48.15 -64.46 -6.86
C ILE A 925 48.24 -63.89 -5.45
N LEU A 926 49.26 -63.07 -5.20
CA LEU A 926 49.46 -62.32 -3.98
C LEU A 926 49.37 -60.83 -4.29
N ILE A 927 48.65 -60.09 -3.45
CA ILE A 927 48.57 -58.63 -3.55
C ILE A 927 49.24 -58.02 -2.32
N TYR A 928 49.92 -56.90 -2.50
CA TYR A 928 50.39 -56.09 -1.39
C TYR A 928 49.88 -54.66 -1.52
N THR A 929 49.57 -54.01 -0.40
CA THR A 929 48.87 -52.72 -0.38
C THR A 929 49.24 -51.88 0.83
N GLY A 930 49.30 -50.55 0.66
CA GLY A 930 49.34 -49.61 1.79
C GLY A 930 47.99 -49.42 2.49
N TYR A 931 46.92 -50.09 2.03
CA TYR A 931 45.55 -49.87 2.47
C TYR A 931 44.70 -51.15 2.49
N ARG A 932 44.54 -51.79 3.66
CA ARG A 932 43.75 -53.03 3.82
C ARG A 932 42.27 -52.89 3.40
N ASP A 933 41.66 -51.74 3.68
CA ASP A 933 40.24 -51.49 3.38
C ASP A 933 39.96 -51.31 1.87
N ALA A 934 41.00 -51.23 1.02
CA ALA A 934 40.86 -51.08 -0.41
C ALA A 934 40.59 -52.41 -1.16
N VAL A 935 40.68 -53.55 -0.47
CA VAL A 935 40.45 -54.89 -1.04
C VAL A 935 39.25 -55.54 -0.35
N THR A 936 38.07 -55.42 -0.96
CA THR A 936 36.82 -56.02 -0.44
C THR A 936 36.86 -57.55 -0.47
N ALA A 937 36.20 -58.22 0.48
CA ALA A 937 36.12 -59.68 0.54
C ALA A 937 35.62 -60.34 -0.76
N GLY A 938 34.73 -59.68 -1.51
CA GLY A 938 34.27 -60.15 -2.82
C GLY A 938 35.35 -60.13 -3.91
N ALA A 939 36.25 -59.13 -3.89
CA ALA A 939 37.35 -59.02 -4.85
C ALA A 939 38.42 -60.11 -4.64
N LEU A 940 38.61 -60.58 -3.40
CA LEU A 940 39.50 -61.70 -3.08
C LEU A 940 39.00 -63.02 -3.70
N ALA A 941 37.69 -63.27 -3.59
CA ALA A 941 37.06 -64.49 -4.09
C ALA A 941 37.02 -64.58 -5.63
N GLU A 942 36.70 -63.47 -6.32
CA GLU A 942 36.61 -63.42 -7.78
C GLU A 942 37.98 -63.39 -8.48
N GLY A 943 39.01 -62.85 -7.82
CA GLY A 943 40.34 -62.63 -8.40
C GLY A 943 41.36 -63.73 -8.14
N GLY A 944 40.98 -64.87 -7.54
CA GLY A 944 41.91 -65.97 -7.23
C GLY A 944 43.05 -65.57 -6.29
N ILE A 945 42.89 -64.48 -5.51
CA ILE A 945 43.93 -63.90 -4.65
C ILE A 945 44.06 -64.76 -3.40
N ARG A 946 45.28 -65.23 -3.12
CA ARG A 946 45.59 -66.16 -2.03
C ARG A 946 45.91 -65.45 -0.72
N ALA A 947 46.58 -64.29 -0.78
CA ALA A 947 46.83 -63.47 0.39
C ALA A 947 46.99 -61.99 0.02
N VAL A 948 46.77 -61.12 1.01
CA VAL A 948 47.03 -59.68 0.95
C VAL A 948 48.07 -59.31 2.01
N LEU A 949 49.11 -58.61 1.60
CA LEU A 949 50.21 -58.13 2.42
C LEU A 949 50.12 -56.61 2.63
N ASP A 950 50.48 -56.15 3.82
CA ASP A 950 50.51 -54.71 4.12
C ASP A 950 51.85 -54.10 3.68
N LYS A 951 51.85 -52.92 3.04
CA LYS A 951 53.04 -52.10 2.82
C LYS A 951 53.32 -51.30 4.11
N PRO A 952 54.57 -51.23 4.60
CA PRO A 952 55.78 -51.84 4.05
C PRO A 952 55.81 -53.36 4.28
N VAL A 953 56.20 -54.10 3.23
CA VAL A 953 56.13 -55.57 3.20
C VAL A 953 57.15 -56.16 4.19
N ASP A 954 56.67 -56.95 5.14
CA ASP A 954 57.53 -57.72 6.04
C ASP A 954 58.14 -58.91 5.27
N ALA A 955 59.47 -58.88 5.12
CA ALA A 955 60.23 -59.90 4.40
C ALA A 955 60.00 -61.32 4.96
N ARG A 956 59.84 -61.49 6.27
CA ARG A 956 59.60 -62.81 6.88
C ARG A 956 58.20 -63.33 6.55
N ALA A 957 57.21 -62.44 6.61
CA ALA A 957 55.82 -62.77 6.27
C ALA A 957 55.67 -63.12 4.78
N LEU A 958 56.34 -62.35 3.90
CA LEU A 958 56.37 -62.63 2.47
C LEU A 958 57.07 -63.96 2.16
N HIS A 959 58.23 -64.22 2.75
CA HIS A 959 58.95 -65.48 2.55
C HIS A 959 58.13 -66.69 2.99
N ALA A 960 57.42 -66.59 4.12
CA ALA A 960 56.54 -67.65 4.61
C ALA A 960 55.40 -67.96 3.62
N LEU A 961 54.74 -66.93 3.07
CA LEU A 961 53.67 -67.07 2.08
C LEU A 961 54.17 -67.63 0.75
N LEU A 962 55.34 -67.20 0.27
CA LEU A 962 55.90 -67.72 -0.97
C LEU A 962 56.25 -69.20 -0.86
N ARG A 963 56.75 -69.64 0.30
CA ARG A 963 57.05 -71.06 0.58
C ARG A 963 55.80 -71.95 0.58
N GLU A 964 54.62 -71.41 0.90
CA GLU A 964 53.36 -72.16 0.81
C GLU A 964 52.92 -72.43 -0.63
N HIS A 965 53.44 -71.66 -1.59
CA HIS A 965 52.99 -71.66 -2.98
C HIS A 965 54.07 -72.04 -4.00
N LEU A 966 55.35 -72.05 -3.62
CA LEU A 966 56.49 -72.39 -4.48
C LEU A 966 57.34 -73.53 -3.89
N PRO A 967 57.94 -74.41 -4.72
CA PRO A 967 58.77 -75.51 -4.25
C PRO A 967 60.13 -75.04 -3.71
N ALA A 968 60.73 -75.85 -2.84
CA ALA A 968 62.10 -75.62 -2.36
C ALA A 968 63.14 -75.95 -3.45
N ALA A 969 64.23 -75.19 -3.52
CA ALA A 969 65.32 -75.37 -4.48
C ALA A 969 66.04 -76.71 -4.27
N ARG A 970 66.19 -77.50 -5.34
CA ARG A 970 66.99 -78.74 -5.32
C ARG A 970 68.48 -78.38 -5.36
N GLY A 971 69.17 -78.54 -4.22
CA GLY A 971 70.60 -78.24 -4.10
C GLY A 971 71.46 -79.05 -5.06
N THR A 972 72.30 -78.36 -5.84
CA THR A 972 73.45 -78.97 -6.51
C THR A 972 74.68 -78.11 -6.24
N ILE A 973 75.62 -78.68 -5.50
CA ILE A 973 76.93 -78.13 -5.16
C ILE A 973 77.86 -78.33 -6.35
N ALA A 974 78.52 -77.26 -6.81
CA ALA A 974 79.90 -77.29 -7.32
C ALA A 974 80.43 -75.86 -7.51
N ALA A 975 81.37 -75.46 -6.65
CA ALA A 975 82.26 -74.34 -6.92
C ALA A 975 83.30 -74.74 -7.98
N PRO A 976 83.75 -73.79 -8.81
CA PRO A 976 85.17 -73.73 -9.16
C PRO A 976 85.80 -72.36 -8.86
N ASP A 977 87.12 -72.45 -8.69
CA ASP A 977 88.07 -71.50 -8.11
C ASP A 977 88.19 -70.09 -8.73
N ALA A 978 88.50 -69.16 -7.81
CA ALA A 978 89.49 -68.07 -7.86
C ALA A 978 89.82 -67.33 -9.19
N SER A 979 89.37 -66.06 -9.24
CA SER A 979 90.14 -64.81 -9.50
C SER A 979 90.90 -64.61 -10.84
N PRO A 980 91.39 -63.40 -11.17
CA PRO A 980 90.72 -62.11 -11.40
C PRO A 980 91.04 -61.53 -12.80
N ALA A 981 90.19 -60.68 -13.39
CA ALA A 981 90.62 -59.80 -14.49
C ALA A 981 89.73 -58.56 -14.65
N ARG A 982 90.41 -57.41 -14.62
CA ARG A 982 89.95 -56.09 -15.09
C ARG A 982 89.84 -56.10 -16.62
N ASP A 983 88.80 -55.45 -17.15
CA ASP A 983 88.86 -54.54 -18.32
C ASP A 983 87.44 -53.95 -18.47
N GLU A 984 87.23 -52.66 -18.21
CA GLU A 984 87.35 -51.56 -19.19
C GLU A 984 86.63 -51.81 -20.53
N ARG A 985 85.57 -51.00 -20.73
CA ARG A 985 85.03 -50.38 -21.96
C ARG A 985 83.52 -50.58 -22.03
N GLN A 986 82.69 -49.65 -22.50
CA GLN A 986 82.77 -48.24 -22.88
C GLN A 986 81.31 -47.88 -23.22
N ARG A 987 80.91 -46.60 -22.98
CA ARG A 987 80.10 -45.73 -23.87
C ARG A 987 78.79 -46.32 -24.42
N THR A 988 77.62 -45.71 -24.23
CA THR A 988 77.18 -44.34 -24.59
C THR A 988 75.84 -44.11 -23.87
N GLY A 989 75.48 -42.97 -23.29
CA GLY A 989 75.53 -41.62 -23.84
C GLY A 989 74.15 -41.25 -24.41
N ALA A 990 73.27 -40.69 -23.58
CA ALA A 990 72.24 -39.67 -23.85
C ALA A 990 71.37 -39.48 -22.60
#